data_AF-A0A7W1HGX0-F1
#
_entry.id   AF-A0A7W1HGX0-F1
#
_cell.length_a   1.000
_cell.length_b   1.000
_cell.length_c   1.000
_cell.angle_alpha   90.00
_cell.angle_beta   90.00
_cell.angle_gamma   90.00
#
_symmetry.space_group_name_H-M   'P 1'
#
loop_
_entity.id
_entity.type
_entity.pdbx_description
1 polymer ?
#
loop_
_entity_poly.entity_id
_entity_poly.type
_entity_poly.pdbx_seq_one_letter_code
_entity_poly.pdbx_strand_id
1 'polypeptide(L)'
;MQILLATLLYKFKSVLAHHAGKSLELDVDQKQRLEAIQSYALMLAKSILENGDCQPNDAAFCRKLLPLHFLHALINSSVSPQELVDGGSLVTAFQELDEENKITKELEQQGIKLNNSNSLTLLRLGKIAVREETAKLYRDLILKLDHNGQEEVLKGLVKMLMKLHKLDMLSLWLNISFHNKPEIIGLLEDFKQQGPFYKDLAQKRKILNALNVSAFAQPKSFQTQWQILNKELLDYVKSNDLAERYNKSDSGGKLAGISLMNKLVDQFDLAIKALEGSKEYPKEKQLILFQTMLKGYSELANKWHEQFGFSKEIKKCLKMAGEIVHKDVLKNADLRFSKGFDVQAFGSSSGASKGRVVWPETLEDAFSAIHKELETMMRILNKNAVGEDLPMPPLLKKAHEKLRLGNAIGCDMQATGMTLHYSIPLREHGVQYHLSSETGSDKLKLGVRFSGGNENGRWDLIALFMVELKVFGKFDIRDFDINTKGVGYTFYLDRKDDFIILESILREVESASTTIASYGYHKMISEKVGNVEKELKPIEDPRLIVEQFEKNCGVNVMMRSRIVEEALKSLVEKDPSFVEAFLKKCWQTGKLDFFYNVQLPEQLLKGGHSENASTTYALQLLKSEYEDMQRIGLRLMLVVAKASTKELPITFDQISKILQNPKFTGMFYKAFEHALGLLDAIMQRGGKLEHFVPNLRPLLIAEKPFSDNGLKVLDLLAKYRDNYSNESREEIVREIQQLVLPEAIRASVDAKLSSIIL
;
A
#
# COMPACT_ATOMS: atom_id res chain seq x y z
N MET A 1 -15.20 45.30 8.14
CA MET A 1 -13.95 44.65 7.67
C MET A 1 -12.85 44.59 8.72
N GLN A 2 -12.43 45.72 9.32
CA GLN A 2 -11.39 45.70 10.38
C GLN A 2 -11.75 44.76 11.55
N ILE A 3 -13.03 44.71 11.95
CA ILE A 3 -13.54 43.75 12.95
C ILE A 3 -13.44 42.29 12.46
N LEU A 4 -13.76 42.01 11.19
CA LEU A 4 -13.65 40.67 10.59
C LEU A 4 -12.19 40.21 10.55
N LEU A 5 -11.28 41.11 10.18
CA LEU A 5 -9.84 40.86 10.14
C LEU A 5 -9.27 40.62 11.55
N ALA A 6 -9.64 41.46 12.53
CA ALA A 6 -9.25 41.28 13.92
C ALA A 6 -9.78 39.95 14.49
N THR A 7 -11.01 39.58 14.13
CA THR A 7 -11.62 38.29 14.53
C THR A 7 -10.89 37.10 13.90
N LEU A 8 -10.53 37.21 12.62
CA LEU A 8 -9.74 36.21 11.89
C LEU A 8 -8.35 36.02 12.53
N LEU A 9 -7.63 37.12 12.77
CA LEU A 9 -6.29 37.10 13.39
C LEU A 9 -6.33 36.50 14.80
N TYR A 10 -7.35 36.86 15.60
CA TYR A 10 -7.54 36.33 16.94
C TYR A 10 -7.85 34.82 16.94
N LYS A 11 -8.79 34.38 16.08
CA LYS A 11 -9.11 32.95 15.93
C LYS A 11 -7.92 32.14 15.42
N PHE A 12 -7.12 32.71 14.53
CA PHE A 12 -5.92 32.05 14.00
C PHE A 12 -4.90 31.73 15.08
N LYS A 13 -4.63 32.70 15.95
CA LYS A 13 -3.77 32.53 17.13
C LYS A 13 -4.32 31.45 18.09
N SER A 14 -5.64 31.38 18.24
CA SER A 14 -6.31 30.39 19.08
C SER A 14 -6.26 28.96 18.52
N VAL A 15 -6.43 28.77 17.20
CA VAL A 15 -6.40 27.46 16.54
C VAL A 15 -4.99 26.87 16.57
N LEU A 16 -3.97 27.69 16.32
CA LEU A 16 -2.57 27.26 16.40
C LEU A 16 -2.16 26.92 17.85
N ALA A 17 -2.57 27.72 18.83
CA ALA A 17 -2.35 27.40 20.24
C ALA A 17 -3.05 26.10 20.67
N HIS A 18 -4.16 25.74 20.02
CA HIS A 18 -4.86 24.48 20.25
C HIS A 18 -4.13 23.29 19.60
N HIS A 19 -3.58 23.45 18.39
CA HIS A 19 -2.78 22.44 17.70
C HIS A 19 -1.39 22.21 18.32
N ALA A 20 -0.78 23.23 18.92
CA ALA A 20 0.55 23.13 19.55
C ALA A 20 0.56 22.39 20.89
N GLY A 21 -0.60 21.98 21.42
CA GLY A 21 -0.72 21.53 22.81
C GLY A 21 -0.52 22.68 23.80
N LYS A 22 -0.94 22.51 25.05
CA LYS A 22 -1.02 23.60 26.05
C LYS A 22 0.32 24.28 26.45
N SER A 23 1.48 23.92 25.87
CA SER A 23 2.73 24.65 26.15
C SER A 23 2.96 25.76 25.13
N LEU A 24 3.02 26.99 25.65
CA LEU A 24 2.83 28.26 24.96
C LEU A 24 4.06 28.79 24.21
N GLU A 25 4.85 27.92 23.58
CA GLU A 25 5.94 28.33 22.70
C GLU A 25 5.74 27.72 21.32
N LEU A 26 5.17 28.54 20.41
CA LEU A 26 5.28 28.29 18.99
C LEU A 26 6.78 28.21 18.65
N ASP A 27 7.18 27.13 17.98
CA ASP A 27 8.54 27.04 17.47
C ASP A 27 8.79 28.16 16.43
N VAL A 28 10.05 28.37 16.06
CA VAL A 28 10.45 29.45 15.16
C VAL A 28 9.74 29.34 13.80
N ASP A 29 9.53 28.13 13.30
CA ASP A 29 8.86 27.87 12.02
C ASP A 29 7.36 28.18 12.12
N GLN A 30 6.72 27.79 13.22
CA GLN A 30 5.31 28.10 13.51
C GLN A 30 5.07 29.61 13.68
N LYS A 31 6.01 30.34 14.30
CA LYS A 31 5.95 31.81 14.41
C LYS A 31 6.10 32.48 13.05
N GLN A 32 7.04 32.01 12.22
CA GLN A 32 7.24 32.53 10.87
C GLN A 32 6.02 32.28 9.98
N ARG A 33 5.42 31.07 10.07
CA ARG A 33 4.16 30.76 9.40
C ARG A 33 3.07 31.72 9.86
N LEU A 34 2.88 31.89 11.18
CA LEU A 34 1.90 32.82 11.75
C LEU A 34 2.05 34.23 11.16
N GLU A 35 3.26 34.77 11.15
CA GLU A 35 3.57 36.09 10.58
C GLU A 35 3.24 36.17 9.07
N ALA A 36 3.48 35.10 8.31
CA ALA A 36 3.14 35.01 6.89
C ALA A 36 1.61 35.03 6.68
N ILE A 37 0.82 34.30 7.48
CA ILE A 37 -0.66 34.36 7.40
C ILE A 37 -1.18 35.74 7.73
N GLN A 38 -0.66 36.34 8.81
CA GLN A 38 -1.07 37.68 9.21
C GLN A 38 -0.79 38.69 8.10
N SER A 39 0.40 38.60 7.49
CA SER A 39 0.80 39.46 6.37
C SER A 39 -0.08 39.24 5.13
N TYR A 40 -0.39 37.99 4.78
CA TYR A 40 -1.26 37.68 3.65
C TYR A 40 -2.72 38.13 3.88
N ALA A 41 -3.27 37.88 5.06
CA ALA A 41 -4.61 38.35 5.43
C ALA A 41 -4.69 39.88 5.45
N LEU A 42 -3.65 40.56 5.94
CA LEU A 42 -3.53 42.02 5.91
C LEU A 42 -3.43 42.54 4.48
N MET A 43 -2.65 41.89 3.61
CA MET A 43 -2.53 42.24 2.20
C MET A 43 -3.89 42.13 1.48
N LEU A 44 -4.60 41.01 1.67
CA LEU A 44 -5.95 40.82 1.12
C LEU A 44 -6.91 41.90 1.64
N ALA A 45 -6.90 42.17 2.95
CA ALA A 45 -7.76 43.20 3.53
C ALA A 45 -7.46 44.60 2.98
N LYS A 46 -6.17 44.95 2.84
CA LYS A 46 -5.75 46.22 2.22
C LYS A 46 -6.20 46.31 0.77
N SER A 47 -6.00 45.26 -0.03
CA SER A 47 -6.46 45.21 -1.42
C SER A 47 -7.98 45.41 -1.55
N ILE A 48 -8.77 44.87 -0.62
CA ILE A 48 -10.23 45.09 -0.58
C ILE A 48 -10.58 46.53 -0.19
N LEU A 49 -9.84 47.11 0.76
CA LEU A 49 -10.04 48.48 1.27
C LEU A 49 -9.61 49.56 0.26
N GLU A 50 -8.52 49.35 -0.47
CA GLU A 50 -7.94 50.31 -1.41
C GLU A 50 -8.74 50.42 -2.72
N ASN A 51 -9.48 49.37 -3.10
CA ASN A 51 -10.35 49.38 -4.29
C ASN A 51 -11.77 49.91 -3.97
N GLY A 52 -11.82 51.08 -3.32
CA GLY A 52 -12.91 51.66 -2.50
C GLY A 52 -14.31 51.88 -3.08
N ASP A 53 -14.66 51.30 -4.23
CA ASP A 53 -15.96 51.54 -4.90
C ASP A 53 -17.03 50.47 -4.63
N CYS A 54 -16.77 49.51 -3.76
CA CYS A 54 -17.72 48.41 -3.50
C CYS A 54 -18.60 48.72 -2.30
N GLN A 55 -19.89 48.98 -2.55
CA GLN A 55 -20.90 49.08 -1.49
C GLN A 55 -21.03 47.73 -0.76
N PRO A 56 -21.20 47.73 0.58
CA PRO A 56 -21.56 46.52 1.31
C PRO A 56 -22.81 45.89 0.68
N ASN A 57 -22.74 44.59 0.36
CA ASN A 57 -23.77 43.77 -0.33
C ASN A 57 -23.75 43.75 -1.87
N ASP A 58 -22.82 44.45 -2.53
CA ASP A 58 -22.59 44.23 -3.96
C ASP A 58 -22.00 42.83 -4.21
N ALA A 59 -22.41 42.16 -5.28
CA ALA A 59 -21.81 40.91 -5.74
C ALA A 59 -20.28 41.06 -5.95
N ALA A 60 -19.80 42.23 -6.36
CA ALA A 60 -18.37 42.51 -6.44
C ALA A 60 -17.69 42.52 -5.05
N PHE A 61 -18.36 43.10 -4.04
CA PHE A 61 -17.90 43.09 -2.65
C PHE A 61 -17.87 41.67 -2.08
N CYS A 62 -18.94 40.89 -2.28
CA CYS A 62 -19.01 39.49 -1.85
C CYS A 62 -17.94 38.62 -2.52
N ARG A 63 -17.65 38.84 -3.81
CA ARG A 63 -16.55 38.14 -4.50
C ARG A 63 -15.17 38.53 -3.96
N LYS A 64 -14.98 39.79 -3.57
CA LYS A 64 -13.74 40.26 -2.92
C LYS A 64 -13.56 39.69 -1.51
N LEU A 65 -14.65 39.34 -0.81
CA LEU A 65 -14.58 38.69 0.50
C LEU A 65 -14.34 37.17 0.44
N LEU A 66 -14.51 36.51 -0.71
CA LEU A 66 -14.30 35.06 -0.88
C LEU A 66 -12.94 34.58 -0.35
N PRO A 67 -11.79 35.23 -0.66
CA PRO A 67 -10.49 34.81 -0.12
C PRO A 67 -10.43 34.86 1.42
N LEU A 68 -11.02 35.87 2.05
CA LEU A 68 -11.09 35.99 3.51
C LEU A 68 -12.04 34.96 4.13
N HIS A 69 -13.17 34.66 3.48
CA HIS A 69 -14.09 33.60 3.90
C HIS A 69 -13.49 32.20 3.69
N PHE A 70 -12.72 31.99 2.63
CA PHE A 70 -11.97 30.77 2.39
C PHE A 70 -10.89 30.58 3.45
N LEU A 71 -10.13 31.62 3.76
CA LEU A 71 -9.18 31.61 4.88
C LEU A 71 -9.90 31.30 6.20
N HIS A 72 -11.04 31.95 6.48
CA HIS A 72 -11.87 31.66 7.65
C HIS A 72 -12.34 30.20 7.66
N ALA A 73 -12.79 29.66 6.53
CA ALA A 73 -13.24 28.27 6.43
C ALA A 73 -12.10 27.29 6.69
N LEU A 74 -10.92 27.50 6.09
CA LEU A 74 -9.70 26.72 6.33
C LEU A 74 -9.25 26.75 7.80
N ILE A 75 -9.47 27.87 8.49
CA ILE A 75 -9.10 28.05 9.90
C ILE A 75 -10.09 27.35 10.83
N ASN A 76 -11.38 27.36 10.51
CA ASN A 76 -12.42 26.77 11.35
C ASN A 76 -12.79 25.34 10.96
N SER A 77 -12.29 24.81 9.84
CA SER A 77 -12.45 23.40 9.49
C SER A 77 -11.68 22.58 10.53
N SER A 78 -12.39 22.07 11.53
CA SER A 78 -11.91 21.14 12.57
C SER A 78 -11.60 19.75 12.01
N VAL A 79 -11.22 19.69 10.74
CA VAL A 79 -10.97 18.48 9.99
C VAL A 79 -9.46 18.24 10.05
N SER A 80 -9.04 16.99 10.18
CA SER A 80 -7.62 16.63 10.16
C SER A 80 -6.93 17.38 9.00
N PRO A 81 -5.69 17.90 9.14
CA PRO A 81 -4.93 18.50 8.04
C PRO A 81 -4.85 17.64 6.77
N GLN A 82 -5.20 16.34 6.86
CA GLN A 82 -5.25 15.35 5.79
C GLN A 82 -6.62 15.28 5.07
N GLU A 83 -7.67 15.88 5.61
CA GLU A 83 -9.05 15.79 5.13
C GLU A 83 -9.57 17.16 4.66
N LEU A 84 -9.05 17.64 3.53
CA LEU A 84 -9.69 18.74 2.80
C LEU A 84 -10.10 18.28 1.41
N VAL A 85 -11.41 18.29 1.17
CA VAL A 85 -12.05 18.05 -0.14
C VAL A 85 -11.98 19.35 -0.95
N ASP A 86 -11.51 19.26 -2.18
CA ASP A 86 -11.35 20.35 -3.17
C ASP A 86 -10.35 21.47 -2.84
N GLY A 87 -9.11 21.08 -2.50
CA GLY A 87 -7.96 21.84 -3.03
C GLY A 87 -7.24 22.81 -2.09
N GLY A 88 -6.77 22.31 -0.95
CA GLY A 88 -5.60 22.85 -0.27
C GLY A 88 -5.72 22.81 1.25
N SER A 89 -4.85 22.05 1.92
CA SER A 89 -4.70 22.19 3.36
C SER A 89 -4.02 23.51 3.71
N LEU A 90 -4.20 24.03 4.93
CA LEU A 90 -3.38 25.14 5.41
C LEU A 90 -1.89 24.84 5.23
N VAL A 91 -1.49 23.56 5.41
CA VAL A 91 -0.13 23.10 5.15
C VAL A 91 0.26 23.30 3.69
N THR A 92 -0.60 22.93 2.75
CA THR A 92 -0.39 23.15 1.31
C THR A 92 -0.27 24.64 1.01
N ALA A 93 -1.18 25.49 1.52
CA ALA A 93 -1.11 26.93 1.32
C ALA A 93 0.19 27.55 1.89
N PHE A 94 0.71 27.06 3.01
CA PHE A 94 2.01 27.51 3.55
C PHE A 94 3.18 27.06 2.71
N GLN A 95 3.20 25.79 2.30
CA GLN A 95 4.21 25.32 1.36
C GLN A 95 4.20 26.17 0.09
N GLU A 96 3.04 26.57 -0.40
CA GLU A 96 2.93 27.46 -1.55
C GLU A 96 3.49 28.87 -1.30
N LEU A 97 3.20 29.49 -0.14
CA LEU A 97 3.69 30.81 0.24
C LEU A 97 5.20 30.83 0.53
N ASP A 98 5.71 29.84 1.25
CA ASP A 98 7.14 29.70 1.53
C ASP A 98 7.93 29.59 0.23
N GLU A 99 7.36 28.87 -0.73
CA GLU A 99 7.95 28.71 -2.05
C GLU A 99 7.87 29.98 -2.91
N GLU A 100 6.81 30.78 -2.77
CA GLU A 100 6.74 32.13 -3.36
C GLU A 100 7.82 33.05 -2.78
N ASN A 101 7.97 33.05 -1.46
CA ASN A 101 8.96 33.84 -0.75
C ASN A 101 10.37 33.41 -1.15
N LYS A 102 10.62 32.11 -1.31
CA LYS A 102 11.91 31.58 -1.77
C LYS A 102 12.23 32.06 -3.18
N ILE A 103 11.30 31.89 -4.14
CA ILE A 103 11.49 32.37 -5.52
C ILE A 103 11.71 33.88 -5.54
N THR A 104 10.92 34.63 -4.78
CA THR A 104 11.03 36.10 -4.69
C THR A 104 12.40 36.52 -4.19
N LYS A 105 12.87 35.95 -3.08
CA LYS A 105 14.20 36.22 -2.53
C LYS A 105 15.32 35.85 -3.51
N GLU A 106 15.21 34.71 -4.19
CA GLU A 106 16.19 34.29 -5.21
C GLU A 106 16.25 35.27 -6.38
N LEU A 107 15.10 35.80 -6.82
CA LEU A 107 15.04 36.82 -7.87
C LEU A 107 15.60 38.16 -7.41
N GLU A 108 15.25 38.60 -6.20
CA GLU A 108 15.78 39.83 -5.60
C GLU A 108 17.31 39.79 -5.45
N GLN A 109 17.86 38.66 -5.02
CA GLN A 109 19.31 38.43 -4.95
C GLN A 109 19.99 38.51 -6.32
N GLN A 110 19.26 38.17 -7.39
CA GLN A 110 19.72 38.29 -8.78
C GLN A 110 19.47 39.69 -9.37
N GLY A 111 18.88 40.62 -8.60
CA GLY A 111 18.50 41.95 -9.08
C GLY A 111 17.32 41.94 -10.06
N ILE A 112 16.53 40.85 -10.08
CA ILE A 112 15.40 40.67 -10.98
C ILE A 112 14.12 41.09 -10.26
N LYS A 113 13.39 42.05 -10.85
CA LYS A 113 12.07 42.48 -10.35
C LYS A 113 10.99 42.05 -11.34
N LEU A 114 9.98 41.33 -10.85
CA LEU A 114 8.84 40.92 -11.67
C LEU A 114 7.90 42.11 -11.93
N ASN A 115 7.49 42.26 -13.18
CA ASN A 115 6.54 43.28 -13.63
C ASN A 115 5.09 42.81 -13.49
N ASN A 116 4.84 41.50 -13.53
CA ASN A 116 3.52 40.90 -13.47
C ASN A 116 3.39 39.91 -12.29
N SER A 117 2.34 40.08 -11.48
CA SER A 117 2.03 39.18 -10.35
C SER A 117 1.81 37.73 -10.78
N ASN A 118 1.26 37.49 -11.99
CA ASN A 118 1.07 36.14 -12.52
C ASN A 118 2.40 35.43 -12.81
N SER A 119 3.49 36.17 -13.05
CA SER A 119 4.79 35.59 -13.34
C SER A 119 5.32 34.80 -12.15
N LEU A 120 5.06 35.25 -10.92
CA LEU A 120 5.43 34.52 -9.72
C LEU A 120 4.69 33.17 -9.63
N THR A 121 3.37 33.18 -9.87
CA THR A 121 2.56 31.96 -9.91
C THR A 121 3.04 31.01 -11.01
N LEU A 122 3.36 31.53 -12.20
CA LEU A 122 3.88 30.73 -13.31
C LEU A 122 5.23 30.13 -12.95
N LEU A 123 6.17 30.90 -12.39
CA LEU A 123 7.48 30.39 -11.99
C LEU A 123 7.40 29.20 -11.01
N ARG A 124 6.39 29.16 -10.14
CA ARG A 124 6.14 28.01 -9.26
C ARG A 124 5.83 26.73 -10.04
N LEU A 125 5.13 26.84 -11.16
CA LEU A 125 4.83 25.68 -12.00
C LEU A 125 6.09 25.04 -12.56
N GLY A 126 7.21 25.75 -12.66
CA GLY A 126 8.50 25.16 -13.02
C GLY A 126 8.95 24.03 -12.09
N LYS A 127 8.42 23.94 -10.86
CA LYS A 127 8.77 22.89 -9.89
C LYS A 127 8.17 21.53 -10.17
N ILE A 128 7.15 21.44 -11.02
CA ILE A 128 6.64 20.14 -11.49
C ILE A 128 7.49 19.58 -12.64
N ALA A 129 8.49 20.35 -13.11
CA ALA A 129 9.46 19.85 -14.05
C ALA A 129 10.35 18.82 -13.35
N VAL A 130 10.36 17.62 -13.91
CA VAL A 130 11.11 16.47 -13.43
C VAL A 130 12.61 16.63 -13.73
N ARG A 131 12.96 17.48 -14.71
CA ARG A 131 14.34 17.81 -15.11
C ARG A 131 14.71 19.23 -14.71
N GLU A 132 15.94 19.41 -14.23
CA GLU A 132 16.51 20.73 -13.95
C GLU A 132 16.61 21.58 -15.23
N GLU A 133 16.97 20.97 -16.36
CA GLU A 133 17.03 21.68 -17.64
C GLU A 133 15.66 22.19 -18.09
N THR A 134 14.61 21.38 -17.93
CA THR A 134 13.23 21.79 -18.23
C THR A 134 12.76 22.90 -17.30
N ALA A 135 13.05 22.78 -15.99
CA ALA A 135 12.72 23.82 -15.01
C ALA A 135 13.38 25.15 -15.38
N LYS A 136 14.66 25.11 -15.78
CA LYS A 136 15.43 26.27 -16.22
C LYS A 136 14.87 26.88 -17.50
N LEU A 137 14.63 26.09 -18.54
CA LEU A 137 14.02 26.56 -19.79
C LEU A 137 12.68 27.26 -19.54
N TYR A 138 11.87 26.69 -18.66
CA TYR A 138 10.58 27.24 -18.30
C TYR A 138 10.73 28.55 -17.51
N ARG A 139 11.63 28.59 -16.52
CA ARG A 139 11.96 29.82 -15.76
C ARG A 139 12.41 30.94 -16.68
N ASP A 140 13.35 30.65 -17.58
CA ASP A 140 13.91 31.61 -18.52
C ASP A 140 12.84 32.15 -19.48
N LEU A 141 11.91 31.29 -19.92
CA LEU A 141 10.73 31.72 -20.68
C LEU A 141 9.87 32.71 -19.89
N ILE A 142 9.46 32.37 -18.66
CA ILE A 142 8.57 33.24 -17.87
C ILE A 142 9.23 34.59 -17.60
N LEU A 143 10.52 34.60 -17.23
CA LEU A 143 11.26 35.84 -17.02
C LEU A 143 11.33 36.66 -18.32
N LYS A 144 11.60 36.04 -19.46
CA LYS A 144 11.63 36.73 -20.75
C LYS A 144 10.28 37.36 -21.10
N LEU A 145 9.18 36.65 -20.88
CA LEU A 145 7.82 37.15 -21.13
C LEU A 145 7.47 38.34 -20.24
N ASP A 146 7.87 38.29 -18.96
CA ASP A 146 7.64 39.32 -17.96
C ASP A 146 8.42 40.62 -18.25
N HIS A 147 9.70 40.50 -18.60
CA HIS A 147 10.55 41.67 -18.89
C HIS A 147 10.22 42.33 -20.24
N ASN A 148 9.81 41.55 -21.23
CA ASN A 148 9.48 42.08 -22.56
C ASN A 148 8.06 42.69 -22.63
N GLY A 149 7.31 42.71 -21.51
CA GLY A 149 5.96 43.26 -21.47
C GLY A 149 4.96 42.50 -22.36
N GLN A 150 5.17 41.20 -22.59
CA GLN A 150 4.31 40.37 -23.45
C GLN A 150 3.06 39.88 -22.71
N GLU A 151 2.27 40.82 -22.18
CA GLU A 151 1.14 40.54 -21.29
C GLU A 151 0.08 39.63 -21.94
N GLU A 152 -0.21 39.83 -23.22
CA GLU A 152 -1.19 39.00 -23.95
C GLU A 152 -0.70 37.56 -24.15
N VAL A 153 0.61 37.35 -24.33
CA VAL A 153 1.21 36.00 -24.41
C VAL A 153 1.13 35.32 -23.06
N LEU A 154 1.43 36.04 -21.96
CA LEU A 154 1.28 35.53 -20.59
C LEU A 154 -0.17 35.15 -20.28
N LYS A 155 -1.15 36.00 -20.63
CA LYS A 155 -2.59 35.69 -20.48
C LYS A 155 -2.98 34.44 -21.28
N GLY A 156 -2.46 34.31 -22.51
CA GLY A 156 -2.64 33.12 -23.34
C GLY A 156 -2.09 31.86 -22.68
N LEU A 157 -0.87 31.94 -22.14
CA LEU A 157 -0.20 30.85 -21.43
C LEU A 157 -0.97 30.45 -20.17
N VAL A 158 -1.37 31.40 -19.31
CA VAL A 158 -2.18 31.12 -18.11
C VAL A 158 -3.47 30.39 -18.49
N LYS A 159 -4.20 30.87 -19.51
CA LYS A 159 -5.44 30.25 -19.98
C LYS A 159 -5.23 28.82 -20.49
N MET A 160 -4.11 28.57 -21.18
CA MET A 160 -3.72 27.23 -21.61
C MET A 160 -3.41 26.33 -20.41
N LEU A 161 -2.55 26.76 -19.49
CA LEU A 161 -2.14 25.97 -18.33
C LEU A 161 -3.33 25.64 -17.42
N MET A 162 -4.28 26.56 -17.23
CA MET A 162 -5.52 26.28 -16.50
C MET A 162 -6.35 25.16 -17.16
N LYS A 163 -6.41 25.12 -18.49
CA LYS A 163 -7.11 24.05 -19.21
C LYS A 163 -6.38 22.72 -19.11
N LEU A 164 -5.05 22.73 -19.24
CA LEU A 164 -4.21 21.53 -19.06
C LEU A 164 -4.29 21.00 -17.63
N HIS A 165 -4.34 21.88 -16.63
CA HIS A 165 -4.54 21.50 -15.23
C HIS A 165 -5.89 20.81 -15.01
N LYS A 166 -6.99 21.34 -15.57
CA LYS A 166 -8.32 20.68 -15.52
C LYS A 166 -8.37 19.32 -16.22
N LEU A 167 -7.38 19.05 -17.07
CA LEU A 167 -7.19 17.77 -17.75
C LEU A 167 -6.16 16.87 -17.06
N ASP A 168 -5.61 17.26 -15.90
CA ASP A 168 -4.49 16.58 -15.22
C ASP A 168 -3.30 16.33 -16.14
N MET A 169 -3.04 17.27 -17.06
CA MET A 169 -2.00 17.16 -18.09
C MET A 169 -0.81 18.09 -17.85
N LEU A 170 -0.85 18.93 -16.83
CA LEU A 170 0.13 20.00 -16.66
C LEU A 170 1.57 19.45 -16.57
N SER A 171 1.78 18.39 -15.78
CA SER A 171 3.09 17.73 -15.64
C SER A 171 3.56 17.08 -16.93
N LEU A 172 2.66 16.41 -17.66
CA LEU A 172 2.98 15.77 -18.94
C LEU A 172 3.34 16.80 -20.01
N TRP A 173 2.56 17.88 -20.12
CA TRP A 173 2.81 18.97 -21.05
C TRP A 173 4.15 19.64 -20.76
N LEU A 174 4.44 19.96 -19.50
CA LEU A 174 5.68 20.65 -19.14
C LEU A 174 6.91 19.79 -19.45
N ASN A 175 6.85 18.51 -19.08
CA ASN A 175 8.01 17.63 -19.20
C ASN A 175 8.21 17.08 -20.62
N ILE A 176 7.16 17.00 -21.45
CA ILE A 176 7.25 16.46 -22.82
C ILE A 176 7.11 17.57 -23.85
N SER A 177 5.91 18.16 -23.96
CA SER A 177 5.60 19.11 -25.03
C SER A 177 6.46 20.36 -24.96
N PHE A 178 6.52 21.00 -23.78
CA PHE A 178 7.31 22.20 -23.58
C PHE A 178 8.81 21.95 -23.69
N HIS A 179 9.30 20.84 -23.12
CA HIS A 179 10.72 20.48 -23.21
C HIS A 179 11.18 20.33 -24.66
N ASN A 180 10.38 19.67 -25.51
CA ASN A 180 10.74 19.41 -26.91
C ASN A 180 10.55 20.63 -27.82
N LYS A 181 9.67 21.58 -27.45
CA LYS A 181 9.38 22.80 -28.21
C LYS A 181 9.20 23.99 -27.25
N PRO A 182 10.29 24.58 -26.72
CA PRO A 182 10.17 25.66 -25.73
C PRO A 182 9.63 26.98 -26.31
N GLU A 183 9.42 27.07 -27.63
CA GLU A 183 8.86 28.24 -28.30
C GLU A 183 7.37 28.43 -27.95
N ILE A 184 7.09 29.39 -27.06
CA ILE A 184 5.75 29.63 -26.54
C ILE A 184 4.69 29.96 -27.60
N ILE A 185 5.06 30.67 -28.67
CA ILE A 185 4.12 31.03 -29.75
C ILE A 185 3.65 29.75 -30.46
N GLY A 186 4.59 28.87 -30.82
CA GLY A 186 4.28 27.58 -31.42
C GLY A 186 3.43 26.71 -30.50
N LEU A 187 3.73 26.67 -29.20
CA LEU A 187 2.93 25.93 -28.22
C LEU A 187 1.50 26.47 -28.08
N LEU A 188 1.33 27.79 -28.06
CA LEU A 188 0.00 28.42 -28.01
C LEU A 188 -0.79 28.18 -29.30
N GLU A 189 -0.14 28.17 -30.44
CA GLU A 189 -0.73 27.82 -31.74
C GLU A 189 -1.13 26.35 -31.80
N ASP A 190 -0.23 25.43 -31.44
CA ASP A 190 -0.49 23.99 -31.33
C ASP A 190 -1.69 23.76 -30.39
N PHE A 191 -1.70 24.41 -29.22
CA PHE A 191 -2.82 24.32 -28.29
C PHE A 191 -4.12 24.90 -28.82
N LYS A 192 -4.06 25.99 -29.62
CA LYS A 192 -5.24 26.59 -30.25
C LYS A 192 -5.80 25.67 -31.34
N GLN A 193 -4.95 25.06 -32.15
CA GLN A 193 -5.32 24.09 -33.19
C GLN A 193 -5.94 22.84 -32.58
N GLN A 194 -5.35 22.31 -31.50
CA GLN A 194 -5.86 21.16 -30.74
C GLN A 194 -7.00 21.54 -29.77
N GLY A 195 -7.33 22.83 -29.67
CA GLY A 195 -8.30 23.38 -28.72
C GLY A 195 -9.67 22.70 -28.74
N PRO A 196 -10.27 22.41 -29.92
CA PRO A 196 -11.51 21.63 -30.00
C PRO A 196 -11.35 20.22 -29.43
N PHE A 197 -10.25 19.53 -29.74
CA PHE A 197 -10.00 18.19 -29.24
C PHE A 197 -9.84 18.18 -27.71
N TYR A 198 -9.04 19.09 -27.14
CA TYR A 198 -8.92 19.24 -25.69
C TYR A 198 -10.24 19.58 -25.00
N LYS A 199 -11.09 20.38 -25.64
CA LYS A 199 -12.42 20.73 -25.12
C LYS A 199 -13.32 19.49 -25.04
N ASP A 200 -13.31 18.67 -26.09
CA ASP A 200 -14.09 17.43 -26.13
C ASP A 200 -13.60 16.45 -25.07
N LEU A 201 -12.29 16.26 -24.95
CA LEU A 201 -11.68 15.43 -23.90
C LEU A 201 -12.03 15.93 -22.49
N ALA A 202 -12.00 17.24 -22.26
CA ALA A 202 -12.36 17.84 -20.96
C ALA A 202 -13.83 17.59 -20.60
N GLN A 203 -14.72 17.72 -21.59
CA GLN A 203 -16.14 17.43 -21.39
C GLN A 203 -16.36 15.95 -21.03
N LYS A 204 -15.69 15.03 -21.73
CA LYS A 204 -15.79 13.59 -21.44
C LYS A 204 -15.17 13.23 -20.10
N ARG A 205 -14.04 13.84 -19.73
CA ARG A 205 -13.43 13.68 -18.40
C ARG A 205 -14.37 14.16 -17.29
N LYS A 206 -15.09 15.27 -17.50
CA LYS A 206 -16.10 15.75 -16.54
C LYS A 206 -17.24 14.75 -16.35
N ILE A 207 -17.76 14.18 -17.43
CA ILE A 207 -18.81 13.14 -17.37
C ILE A 207 -18.29 11.91 -16.63
N LEU A 208 -17.06 11.48 -16.96
CA LEU A 208 -16.41 10.33 -16.34
C LEU A 208 -16.17 10.50 -14.84
N ASN A 209 -15.71 11.69 -14.41
CA ASN A 209 -15.52 12.00 -12.98
C ASN A 209 -16.85 12.12 -12.22
N ALA A 210 -17.95 12.43 -12.90
CA ALA A 210 -19.28 12.48 -12.32
C ALA A 210 -19.98 11.11 -12.27
N LEU A 211 -19.37 10.06 -12.83
CA LEU A 211 -19.91 8.70 -12.80
C LEU A 211 -19.94 8.19 -11.35
N ASN A 212 -21.11 7.78 -10.88
CA ASN A 212 -21.24 7.19 -9.55
C ASN A 212 -21.00 5.68 -9.64
N VAL A 213 -19.76 5.26 -9.43
CA VAL A 213 -19.37 3.84 -9.44
C VAL A 213 -20.20 3.00 -8.47
N SER A 214 -20.45 3.50 -7.26
CA SER A 214 -21.21 2.74 -6.24
C SER A 214 -22.65 2.45 -6.66
N ALA A 215 -23.22 3.27 -7.55
CA ALA A 215 -24.56 3.06 -8.08
C ALA A 215 -24.67 1.87 -9.04
N PHE A 216 -23.56 1.26 -9.48
CA PHE A 216 -23.58 -0.03 -10.19
C PHE A 216 -23.88 -1.20 -9.27
N ALA A 217 -23.69 -1.04 -7.95
CA ALA A 217 -24.10 -2.03 -6.97
C ALA A 217 -25.62 -2.02 -6.70
N GLN A 218 -26.35 -1.03 -7.22
CA GLN A 218 -27.76 -0.77 -6.89
C GLN A 218 -28.69 -0.95 -8.10
N PRO A 219 -29.71 -1.84 -8.04
CA PRO A 219 -30.59 -2.14 -9.16
C PRO A 219 -31.30 -0.94 -9.78
N LYS A 220 -31.67 0.05 -8.96
CA LYS A 220 -32.45 1.23 -9.40
C LYS A 220 -31.62 2.21 -10.22
N SER A 221 -30.32 2.34 -9.93
CA SER A 221 -29.43 3.31 -10.57
C SER A 221 -28.54 2.72 -11.64
N PHE A 222 -28.38 1.39 -11.67
CA PHE A 222 -27.53 0.70 -12.64
C PHE A 222 -27.83 1.12 -14.08
N GLN A 223 -29.09 1.10 -14.50
CA GLN A 223 -29.43 1.37 -15.90
C GLN A 223 -29.04 2.80 -16.31
N THR A 224 -29.23 3.78 -15.43
CA THR A 224 -28.84 5.17 -15.68
C THR A 224 -27.33 5.32 -15.77
N GLN A 225 -26.58 4.75 -14.81
CA GLN A 225 -25.12 4.82 -14.83
C GLN A 225 -24.51 4.05 -16.01
N TRP A 226 -25.08 2.89 -16.34
CA TRP A 226 -24.68 2.11 -17.51
C TRP A 226 -24.96 2.84 -18.82
N GLN A 227 -26.08 3.56 -18.93
CA GLN A 227 -26.35 4.38 -20.12
C GLN A 227 -25.34 5.52 -20.26
N ILE A 228 -24.97 6.20 -19.18
CA ILE A 228 -23.93 7.24 -19.21
C ILE A 228 -22.59 6.63 -19.63
N LEU A 229 -22.17 5.55 -18.96
CA LEU A 229 -20.91 4.86 -19.25
C LEU A 229 -20.87 4.36 -20.70
N ASN A 230 -21.91 3.67 -21.17
CA ASN A 230 -21.92 3.06 -22.50
C ASN A 230 -22.13 4.10 -23.62
N LYS A 231 -23.20 4.89 -23.56
CA LYS A 231 -23.57 5.79 -24.67
C LYS A 231 -22.77 7.07 -24.72
N GLU A 232 -22.36 7.63 -23.58
CA GLU A 232 -21.66 8.91 -23.57
C GLU A 232 -20.14 8.75 -23.58
N LEU A 233 -19.63 7.70 -22.92
CA LEU A 233 -18.20 7.50 -22.75
C LEU A 233 -17.65 6.41 -23.67
N LEU A 234 -18.15 5.16 -23.60
CA LEU A 234 -17.66 4.07 -24.45
C LEU A 234 -17.86 4.37 -25.94
N ASP A 235 -19.03 4.83 -26.36
CA ASP A 235 -19.27 5.13 -27.78
C ASP A 235 -18.35 6.23 -28.31
N TYR A 236 -18.02 7.22 -27.48
CA TYR A 236 -17.04 8.23 -27.85
C TYR A 236 -15.64 7.64 -28.00
N VAL A 237 -15.16 6.84 -27.02
CA VAL A 237 -13.79 6.28 -27.09
C VAL A 237 -13.64 5.14 -28.09
N LYS A 238 -14.74 4.52 -28.54
CA LYS A 238 -14.80 3.57 -29.66
C LYS A 238 -14.89 4.28 -31.02
N SER A 239 -15.16 5.59 -31.05
CA SER A 239 -15.41 6.31 -32.30
C SER A 239 -14.15 6.47 -33.14
N ASN A 240 -14.31 6.46 -34.46
CA ASN A 240 -13.22 6.77 -35.38
C ASN A 240 -12.77 8.24 -35.25
N ASP A 241 -13.67 9.16 -34.84
CA ASP A 241 -13.33 10.57 -34.62
C ASP A 241 -12.26 10.73 -33.52
N LEU A 242 -12.37 10.01 -32.39
CA LEU A 242 -11.32 10.02 -31.37
C LEU A 242 -10.00 9.51 -31.94
N ALA A 243 -10.01 8.35 -32.61
CA ALA A 243 -8.80 7.72 -33.14
C ALA A 243 -8.12 8.61 -34.21
N GLU A 244 -8.89 9.22 -35.11
CA GLU A 244 -8.37 10.14 -36.12
C GLU A 244 -7.75 11.40 -35.50
N ARG A 245 -8.43 12.02 -34.54
CA ARG A 245 -7.91 13.21 -33.84
C ARG A 245 -6.68 12.86 -33.01
N TYR A 246 -6.69 11.73 -32.32
CA TYR A 246 -5.54 11.21 -31.59
C TYR A 246 -4.33 11.03 -32.51
N ASN A 247 -4.50 10.36 -33.66
CA ASN A 247 -3.42 10.10 -34.60
C ASN A 247 -2.87 11.36 -35.26
N LYS A 248 -3.72 12.38 -35.49
CA LYS A 248 -3.33 13.70 -36.03
C LYS A 248 -2.77 14.66 -34.98
N SER A 249 -2.93 14.36 -33.69
CA SER A 249 -2.47 15.22 -32.61
C SER A 249 -0.98 15.09 -32.34
N ASP A 250 -0.42 16.13 -31.72
CA ASP A 250 0.94 16.13 -31.20
C ASP A 250 1.05 15.20 -29.96
N SER A 251 2.26 15.09 -29.39
CA SER A 251 2.45 14.30 -28.15
C SER A 251 1.52 14.76 -27.02
N GLY A 252 1.25 16.07 -26.92
CA GLY A 252 0.31 16.61 -25.93
C GLY A 252 -1.10 16.06 -26.11
N GLY A 253 -1.67 16.20 -27.31
CA GLY A 253 -3.02 15.70 -27.61
C GLY A 253 -3.14 14.18 -27.46
N LYS A 254 -2.09 13.42 -27.83
CA LYS A 254 -2.05 11.97 -27.64
C LYS A 254 -2.11 11.61 -26.15
N LEU A 255 -1.28 12.23 -25.33
CA LEU A 255 -1.27 11.99 -23.88
C LEU A 255 -2.58 12.40 -23.21
N ALA A 256 -3.25 13.44 -23.72
CA ALA A 256 -4.60 13.81 -23.29
C ALA A 256 -5.61 12.69 -23.52
N GLY A 257 -5.60 12.15 -24.74
CA GLY A 257 -6.45 11.02 -25.12
C GLY A 257 -6.17 9.81 -24.26
N ILE A 258 -4.90 9.48 -24.05
CA ILE A 258 -4.47 8.37 -23.20
C ILE A 258 -4.93 8.55 -21.76
N SER A 259 -4.81 9.77 -21.21
CA SER A 259 -5.26 10.06 -19.85
C SER A 259 -6.76 9.80 -19.67
N LEU A 260 -7.59 10.22 -20.63
CA LEU A 260 -9.03 9.92 -20.63
C LEU A 260 -9.29 8.41 -20.73
N MET A 261 -8.58 7.72 -21.63
CA MET A 261 -8.72 6.28 -21.86
C MET A 261 -8.34 5.46 -20.61
N ASN A 262 -7.24 5.81 -19.93
CA ASN A 262 -6.83 5.18 -18.67
C ASN A 262 -7.89 5.36 -17.59
N LYS A 263 -8.34 6.62 -17.38
CA LYS A 263 -9.36 6.91 -16.38
C LYS A 263 -10.66 6.14 -16.66
N LEU A 264 -11.01 5.95 -17.93
CA LEU A 264 -12.19 5.18 -18.32
C LEU A 264 -12.03 3.70 -17.98
N VAL A 265 -10.86 3.12 -18.29
CA VAL A 265 -10.52 1.73 -17.93
C VAL A 265 -10.61 1.52 -16.42
N ASP A 266 -10.07 2.44 -15.62
CA ASP A 266 -10.13 2.39 -14.15
C ASP A 266 -11.58 2.45 -13.64
N GLN A 267 -12.38 3.40 -14.14
CA GLN A 267 -13.79 3.55 -13.73
C GLN A 267 -14.63 2.33 -14.14
N PHE A 268 -14.32 1.72 -15.29
CA PHE A 268 -15.00 0.51 -15.75
C PHE A 268 -14.69 -0.70 -14.84
N ASP A 269 -13.42 -0.89 -14.49
CA ASP A 269 -12.98 -1.93 -13.53
C ASP A 269 -13.67 -1.76 -12.17
N LEU A 270 -13.68 -0.54 -11.64
CA LEU A 270 -14.35 -0.22 -10.39
C LEU A 270 -15.87 -0.46 -10.46
N ALA A 271 -16.51 -0.14 -11.59
CA ALA A 271 -17.95 -0.37 -11.80
C ALA A 271 -18.30 -1.86 -11.86
N ILE A 272 -17.47 -2.67 -12.52
CA ILE A 272 -17.61 -4.14 -12.54
C ILE A 272 -17.45 -4.69 -11.11
N LYS A 273 -16.42 -4.29 -10.38
CA LYS A 273 -16.19 -4.73 -8.99
C LYS A 273 -17.32 -4.32 -8.05
N ALA A 274 -17.88 -3.13 -8.24
CA ALA A 274 -19.06 -2.68 -7.48
C ALA A 274 -20.29 -3.56 -7.75
N LEU A 275 -20.52 -3.93 -9.02
CA LEU A 275 -21.59 -4.86 -9.38
C LEU A 275 -21.35 -6.25 -8.79
N GLU A 276 -20.14 -6.81 -8.93
CA GLU A 276 -19.75 -8.14 -8.44
C GLU A 276 -19.86 -8.25 -6.90
N GLY A 277 -19.45 -7.20 -6.18
CA GLY A 277 -19.54 -7.13 -4.72
C GLY A 277 -20.95 -6.86 -4.18
N SER A 278 -21.92 -6.56 -5.04
CA SER A 278 -23.27 -6.21 -4.60
C SER A 278 -24.03 -7.41 -4.04
N LYS A 279 -24.73 -7.17 -2.92
CA LYS A 279 -25.69 -8.10 -2.32
C LYS A 279 -27.14 -7.81 -2.72
N GLU A 280 -27.39 -6.74 -3.48
CA GLU A 280 -28.73 -6.28 -3.84
C GLU A 280 -29.30 -7.01 -5.07
N TYR A 281 -28.45 -7.66 -5.87
CA TYR A 281 -28.88 -8.43 -7.03
C TYR A 281 -29.03 -9.93 -6.69
N PRO A 282 -30.09 -10.59 -7.16
CA PRO A 282 -30.07 -12.04 -7.33
C PRO A 282 -28.89 -12.45 -8.21
N LYS A 283 -28.23 -13.57 -7.89
CA LYS A 283 -27.00 -14.01 -8.54
C LYS A 283 -27.13 -14.13 -10.06
N GLU A 284 -28.26 -14.66 -10.53
CA GLU A 284 -28.53 -14.82 -11.97
C GLU A 284 -28.62 -13.47 -12.68
N LYS A 285 -29.25 -12.48 -12.04
CA LYS A 285 -29.33 -11.12 -12.57
C LYS A 285 -27.97 -10.44 -12.55
N GLN A 286 -27.20 -10.60 -11.48
CA GLN A 286 -25.84 -10.09 -11.36
C GLN A 286 -24.95 -10.60 -12.49
N LEU A 287 -24.99 -11.92 -12.78
CA LEU A 287 -24.30 -12.56 -13.90
C LEU A 287 -24.66 -11.93 -15.26
N ILE A 288 -25.96 -11.73 -15.53
CA ILE A 288 -26.42 -11.12 -16.79
C ILE A 288 -25.92 -9.69 -16.93
N LEU A 289 -25.97 -8.90 -15.85
CA LEU A 289 -25.47 -7.52 -15.85
C LEU A 289 -23.95 -7.47 -16.01
N PHE A 290 -23.23 -8.37 -15.36
CA PHE A 290 -21.77 -8.51 -15.50
C PHE A 290 -21.40 -8.83 -16.94
N GLN A 291 -22.04 -9.84 -17.55
CA GLN A 291 -21.84 -10.18 -18.96
C GLN A 291 -22.18 -9.00 -19.88
N THR A 292 -23.24 -8.25 -19.58
CA THR A 292 -23.64 -7.07 -20.36
C THR A 292 -22.56 -5.99 -20.34
N MET A 293 -22.00 -5.69 -19.16
CA MET A 293 -20.89 -4.76 -19.04
C MET A 293 -19.66 -5.27 -19.78
N LEU A 294 -19.34 -6.55 -19.60
CA LEU A 294 -18.17 -7.17 -20.19
C LEU A 294 -18.24 -7.23 -21.73
N LYS A 295 -19.42 -7.34 -22.33
CA LYS A 295 -19.64 -7.18 -23.78
C LYS A 295 -19.17 -5.80 -24.26
N GLY A 296 -19.63 -4.72 -23.61
CA GLY A 296 -19.19 -3.37 -23.93
C GLY A 296 -17.69 -3.16 -23.75
N TYR A 297 -17.09 -3.83 -22.77
CA TYR A 297 -15.65 -3.77 -22.50
C TYR A 297 -14.82 -4.54 -23.54
N SER A 298 -15.32 -5.70 -23.97
CA SER A 298 -14.73 -6.50 -25.05
C SER A 298 -14.80 -5.76 -26.39
N GLU A 299 -15.94 -5.12 -26.69
CA GLU A 299 -16.09 -4.25 -27.88
C GLU A 299 -15.08 -3.11 -27.87
N LEU A 300 -14.91 -2.44 -26.72
CA LEU A 300 -13.90 -1.39 -26.56
C LEU A 300 -12.51 -1.88 -26.91
N ALA A 301 -12.08 -2.99 -26.30
CA ALA A 301 -10.76 -3.55 -26.51
C ALA A 301 -10.50 -3.95 -27.97
N ASN A 302 -11.47 -4.62 -28.61
CA ASN A 302 -11.37 -4.95 -30.03
C ASN A 302 -11.31 -3.68 -30.90
N LYS A 303 -12.07 -2.64 -30.54
CA LYS A 303 -12.09 -1.42 -31.36
C LYS A 303 -10.78 -0.64 -31.28
N TRP A 304 -10.18 -0.56 -30.10
CA TRP A 304 -8.84 0.00 -29.94
C TRP A 304 -7.79 -0.82 -30.68
N HIS A 305 -7.89 -2.16 -30.66
CA HIS A 305 -7.03 -3.03 -31.47
C HIS A 305 -7.05 -2.67 -32.95
N GLU A 306 -8.24 -2.53 -33.51
CA GLU A 306 -8.42 -2.15 -34.92
C GLU A 306 -7.90 -0.74 -35.22
N GLN A 307 -8.18 0.23 -34.34
CA GLN A 307 -7.89 1.64 -34.59
C GLN A 307 -6.40 2.01 -34.45
N PHE A 308 -5.68 1.33 -33.55
CA PHE A 308 -4.29 1.66 -33.23
C PHE A 308 -3.27 0.60 -33.71
N GLY A 309 -3.74 -0.51 -34.28
CA GLY A 309 -2.88 -1.47 -34.98
C GLY A 309 -1.95 -2.26 -34.06
N PHE A 310 -2.45 -2.79 -32.94
CA PHE A 310 -1.62 -3.59 -32.03
C PHE A 310 -1.33 -5.00 -32.56
N SER A 311 -0.47 -5.73 -31.85
CA SER A 311 0.04 -7.03 -32.30
C SER A 311 -1.05 -8.10 -32.46
N LYS A 312 -0.74 -9.16 -33.20
CA LYS A 312 -1.66 -10.29 -33.44
C LYS A 312 -1.93 -11.08 -32.16
N GLU A 313 -1.01 -11.06 -31.21
CA GLU A 313 -1.11 -11.71 -29.90
C GLU A 313 -2.24 -11.07 -29.07
N ILE A 314 -2.32 -9.73 -29.02
CA ILE A 314 -3.44 -9.02 -28.38
C ILE A 314 -4.77 -9.47 -29.00
N LYS A 315 -4.86 -9.44 -30.34
CA LYS A 315 -6.08 -9.85 -31.05
C LYS A 315 -6.50 -11.29 -30.72
N LYS A 316 -5.54 -12.20 -30.61
CA LYS A 316 -5.80 -13.60 -30.26
C LYS A 316 -6.37 -13.70 -28.85
N CYS A 317 -5.78 -13.00 -27.88
CA CYS A 317 -6.24 -12.98 -26.49
C CYS A 317 -7.66 -12.40 -26.38
N LEU A 318 -7.92 -11.26 -27.03
CA LEU A 318 -9.24 -10.63 -27.07
C LEU A 318 -10.29 -11.51 -27.73
N LYS A 319 -9.94 -12.21 -28.81
CA LYS A 319 -10.86 -13.15 -29.48
C LYS A 319 -11.29 -14.26 -28.52
N MET A 320 -10.33 -14.88 -27.82
CA MET A 320 -10.60 -15.98 -26.90
C MET A 320 -11.43 -15.53 -25.69
N ALA A 321 -11.10 -14.39 -25.09
CA ALA A 321 -11.94 -13.82 -24.04
C ALA A 321 -13.35 -13.49 -24.57
N GLY A 322 -13.44 -12.90 -25.77
CA GLY A 322 -14.70 -12.59 -26.44
C GLY A 322 -15.61 -13.80 -26.65
N GLU A 323 -15.06 -14.97 -27.00
CA GLU A 323 -15.83 -16.22 -27.12
C GLU A 323 -16.52 -16.60 -25.79
N ILE A 324 -15.88 -16.34 -24.65
CA ILE A 324 -16.48 -16.57 -23.32
C ILE A 324 -17.57 -15.55 -23.01
N VAL A 325 -17.31 -14.27 -23.30
CA VAL A 325 -18.25 -13.16 -23.07
C VAL A 325 -19.57 -13.35 -23.82
N HIS A 326 -19.56 -14.04 -24.97
CA HIS A 326 -20.74 -14.26 -25.81
C HIS A 326 -21.43 -15.62 -25.61
N LYS A 327 -21.05 -16.39 -24.59
CA LYS A 327 -21.77 -17.64 -24.26
C LYS A 327 -23.22 -17.37 -23.85
N ASP A 328 -24.15 -18.17 -24.35
CA ASP A 328 -25.58 -18.05 -24.02
C ASP A 328 -25.93 -18.62 -22.63
N VAL A 329 -25.20 -19.66 -22.20
CA VAL A 329 -25.45 -20.34 -20.93
C VAL A 329 -24.46 -19.85 -19.87
N LEU A 330 -24.98 -19.11 -18.89
CA LEU A 330 -24.23 -18.63 -17.74
C LEU A 330 -24.41 -19.55 -16.53
N LYS A 331 -23.33 -19.78 -15.78
CA LYS A 331 -23.31 -20.55 -14.52
C LYS A 331 -22.78 -19.68 -13.40
N ASN A 332 -23.15 -20.01 -12.16
CA ASN A 332 -22.63 -19.31 -10.96
C ASN A 332 -21.10 -19.36 -10.81
N ALA A 333 -20.43 -20.33 -11.44
CA ALA A 333 -18.98 -20.38 -11.49
C ALA A 333 -18.36 -19.27 -12.36
N ASP A 334 -19.15 -18.57 -13.19
CA ASP A 334 -18.63 -17.58 -14.13
C ASP A 334 -18.13 -16.28 -13.48
N LEU A 335 -18.57 -15.97 -12.25
CA LEU A 335 -18.02 -14.86 -11.42
C LEU A 335 -16.87 -15.32 -10.52
N ARG A 336 -16.22 -16.44 -10.86
CA ARG A 336 -15.06 -16.94 -10.15
C ARG A 336 -14.03 -17.34 -11.18
N PHE A 337 -12.77 -17.14 -10.86
CA PHE A 337 -11.67 -17.64 -11.69
C PHE A 337 -11.78 -19.14 -11.92
N SER A 338 -11.50 -19.59 -13.14
CA SER A 338 -11.26 -20.99 -13.40
C SER A 338 -10.05 -21.48 -12.62
N LYS A 339 -10.09 -22.76 -12.24
CA LYS A 339 -8.98 -23.38 -11.52
C LYS A 339 -7.73 -23.38 -12.39
N GLY A 340 -6.67 -22.69 -11.93
CA GLY A 340 -5.40 -22.60 -12.64
C GLY A 340 -5.35 -21.53 -13.73
N PHE A 341 -6.40 -20.72 -13.91
CA PHE A 341 -6.31 -19.56 -14.79
C PHE A 341 -5.44 -18.48 -14.12
N ASP A 342 -4.40 -18.03 -14.82
CA ASP A 342 -3.59 -16.86 -14.44
C ASP A 342 -3.54 -15.89 -15.62
N VAL A 343 -4.07 -14.68 -15.41
CA VAL A 343 -4.12 -13.62 -16.41
C VAL A 343 -2.73 -13.21 -16.90
N GLN A 344 -1.70 -13.31 -16.05
CA GLN A 344 -0.34 -12.97 -16.44
C GLN A 344 0.24 -14.01 -17.41
N ALA A 345 -0.18 -15.28 -17.29
CA ALA A 345 0.14 -16.36 -18.22
C ALA A 345 -0.51 -16.18 -19.59
N PHE A 346 -1.74 -15.67 -19.58
CA PHE A 346 -2.58 -15.61 -20.76
C PHE A 346 -2.31 -14.38 -21.63
N GLY A 347 -1.95 -13.25 -21.02
CA GLY A 347 -1.87 -11.97 -21.72
C GLY A 347 -0.85 -11.95 -22.87
N SER A 348 -1.03 -11.04 -23.82
CA SER A 348 -0.14 -10.83 -24.98
C SER A 348 1.29 -10.46 -24.57
N SER A 349 1.44 -9.85 -23.40
CA SER A 349 2.73 -9.55 -22.79
C SER A 349 3.37 -10.78 -22.16
N SER A 350 2.75 -11.96 -22.21
CA SER A 350 3.29 -13.19 -21.63
C SER A 350 4.40 -13.78 -22.51
N GLY A 351 5.56 -14.05 -21.91
CA GLY A 351 6.64 -14.83 -22.48
C GLY A 351 6.44 -16.32 -22.24
N ALA A 352 5.24 -16.72 -21.79
CA ALA A 352 4.91 -18.10 -21.46
C ALA A 352 5.03 -18.95 -22.73
N SER A 353 5.86 -19.99 -22.67
CA SER A 353 5.89 -21.04 -23.69
C SER A 353 4.49 -21.66 -23.80
N LYS A 354 3.95 -21.75 -25.02
CA LYS A 354 2.58 -22.15 -25.43
C LYS A 354 1.93 -23.37 -24.75
N GLY A 355 2.63 -24.12 -23.91
CA GLY A 355 2.19 -25.41 -23.34
C GLY A 355 1.49 -25.39 -21.98
N ARG A 356 1.43 -24.26 -21.26
CA ARG A 356 0.77 -24.19 -19.92
C ARG A 356 -0.24 -23.07 -19.75
N VAL A 357 -0.59 -22.36 -20.82
CA VAL A 357 -1.60 -21.30 -20.74
C VAL A 357 -2.97 -21.95 -20.59
N VAL A 358 -3.58 -21.80 -19.42
CA VAL A 358 -4.99 -22.13 -19.20
C VAL A 358 -5.83 -21.09 -19.92
N TRP A 359 -6.71 -21.56 -20.81
CA TRP A 359 -7.61 -20.68 -21.56
C TRP A 359 -8.69 -20.12 -20.64
N PRO A 360 -9.19 -18.89 -20.87
CA PRO A 360 -10.30 -18.36 -20.09
C PRO A 360 -11.52 -19.27 -20.29
N GLU A 361 -12.21 -19.63 -19.21
CA GLU A 361 -13.43 -20.47 -19.30
C GLU A 361 -14.65 -19.76 -18.69
N THR A 362 -14.43 -18.87 -17.73
CA THR A 362 -15.43 -18.09 -16.99
C THR A 362 -15.48 -16.63 -17.42
N LEU A 363 -16.55 -15.92 -17.05
CA LEU A 363 -16.64 -14.47 -17.31
C LEU A 363 -15.57 -13.68 -16.55
N GLU A 364 -15.19 -14.12 -15.36
CA GLU A 364 -14.13 -13.51 -14.55
C GLU A 364 -12.75 -13.65 -15.21
N ASP A 365 -12.44 -14.83 -15.78
CA ASP A 365 -11.22 -15.01 -16.57
C ASP A 365 -11.19 -14.07 -17.78
N ALA A 366 -12.33 -13.98 -18.49
CA ALA A 366 -12.47 -13.13 -19.66
C ALA A 366 -12.35 -11.64 -19.31
N PHE A 367 -12.94 -11.21 -18.20
CA PHE A 367 -12.78 -9.86 -17.67
C PHE A 367 -11.31 -9.53 -17.40
N SER A 368 -10.63 -10.38 -16.63
CA SER A 368 -9.22 -10.19 -16.30
C SER A 368 -8.34 -10.14 -17.55
N ALA A 369 -8.58 -11.04 -18.51
CA ALA A 369 -7.90 -11.06 -19.80
C ALA A 369 -8.11 -9.74 -20.58
N ILE A 370 -9.35 -9.32 -20.77
CA ILE A 370 -9.68 -8.09 -21.52
C ILE A 370 -9.06 -6.86 -20.84
N HIS A 371 -9.18 -6.77 -19.51
CA HIS A 371 -8.62 -5.67 -18.72
C HIS A 371 -7.10 -5.59 -18.88
N LYS A 372 -6.39 -6.72 -18.75
CA LYS A 372 -4.94 -6.79 -18.92
C LYS A 372 -4.49 -6.37 -20.32
N GLU A 373 -5.24 -6.75 -21.36
CA GLU A 373 -4.94 -6.32 -22.73
C GLU A 373 -5.18 -4.82 -22.93
N LEU A 374 -6.25 -4.26 -22.35
CA LEU A 374 -6.48 -2.81 -22.36
C LEU A 374 -5.34 -2.05 -21.69
N GLU A 375 -4.89 -2.48 -20.51
CA GLU A 375 -3.71 -1.90 -19.86
C GLU A 375 -2.47 -1.95 -20.77
N THR A 376 -2.26 -3.08 -21.44
CA THR A 376 -1.12 -3.31 -22.34
C THR A 376 -1.19 -2.40 -23.57
N MET A 377 -2.36 -2.26 -24.17
CA MET A 377 -2.61 -1.33 -25.28
C MET A 377 -2.35 0.12 -24.87
N MET A 378 -2.86 0.54 -23.70
CA MET A 378 -2.65 1.87 -23.15
C MET A 378 -1.17 2.20 -22.92
N ARG A 379 -0.44 1.23 -22.41
CA ARG A 379 1.01 1.28 -22.22
C ARG A 379 1.76 1.47 -23.55
N ILE A 380 1.42 0.69 -24.58
CA ILE A 380 1.99 0.84 -25.93
C ILE A 380 1.68 2.23 -26.51
N LEU A 381 0.44 2.70 -26.37
CA LEU A 381 0.05 4.04 -26.83
C LEU A 381 0.84 5.13 -26.13
N ASN A 382 1.02 5.02 -24.82
CA ASN A 382 1.81 5.96 -24.03
C ASN A 382 3.27 5.99 -24.50
N LYS A 383 3.91 4.83 -24.65
CA LYS A 383 5.26 4.74 -25.24
C LYS A 383 5.34 5.43 -26.61
N ASN A 384 4.38 5.19 -27.49
CA ASN A 384 4.35 5.78 -28.84
C ASN A 384 4.05 7.29 -28.83
N ALA A 385 3.31 7.78 -27.84
CA ALA A 385 2.97 9.20 -27.70
C ALA A 385 4.17 10.03 -27.20
N VAL A 386 4.97 9.47 -26.28
CA VAL A 386 6.17 10.16 -25.77
C VAL A 386 7.35 10.02 -26.75
N GLY A 387 7.45 8.90 -27.46
CA GLY A 387 8.58 8.61 -28.37
C GLY A 387 9.77 7.97 -27.66
N GLU A 388 10.87 7.76 -28.40
CA GLU A 388 12.10 7.16 -27.85
C GLU A 388 12.86 8.12 -26.91
N ASP A 389 12.73 9.43 -27.12
CA ASP A 389 13.37 10.48 -26.32
C ASP A 389 12.55 10.86 -25.09
N LEU A 390 12.15 9.85 -24.30
CA LEU A 390 11.45 10.05 -23.03
C LEU A 390 12.28 10.95 -22.11
N PRO A 391 11.72 12.09 -21.64
CA PRO A 391 12.49 13.06 -20.90
C PRO A 391 12.72 12.63 -19.44
N MET A 392 13.53 11.59 -19.23
CA MET A 392 13.91 11.05 -17.93
C MET A 392 14.95 11.92 -17.19
N PRO A 393 14.88 12.03 -15.84
CA PRO A 393 16.00 12.50 -15.03
C PRO A 393 17.28 11.72 -15.30
N PRO A 394 18.47 12.33 -15.18
CA PRO A 394 19.74 11.64 -15.44
C PRO A 394 19.91 10.34 -14.65
N LEU A 395 19.54 10.34 -13.37
CA LEU A 395 19.63 9.16 -12.52
C LEU A 395 18.63 8.07 -12.95
N LEU A 396 17.38 8.45 -13.26
CA LEU A 396 16.35 7.53 -13.75
C LEU A 396 16.74 6.92 -15.09
N LYS A 397 17.22 7.74 -16.04
CA LYS A 397 17.72 7.30 -17.34
C LYS A 397 18.84 6.27 -17.17
N LYS A 398 19.81 6.59 -16.31
CA LYS A 398 20.92 5.70 -16.01
C LYS A 398 20.45 4.37 -15.40
N ALA A 399 19.49 4.41 -14.47
CA ALA A 399 18.94 3.21 -13.87
C ALA A 399 18.14 2.38 -14.88
N HIS A 400 17.36 3.02 -15.75
CA HIS A 400 16.65 2.35 -16.84
C HIS A 400 17.61 1.62 -17.78
N GLU A 401 18.71 2.27 -18.19
CA GLU A 401 19.73 1.69 -19.07
C GLU A 401 20.50 0.53 -18.39
N LYS A 402 20.76 0.65 -17.07
CA LYS A 402 21.57 -0.32 -16.33
C LYS A 402 20.80 -1.53 -15.81
N LEU A 403 19.58 -1.36 -15.28
CA LEU A 403 18.83 -2.45 -14.66
C LEU A 403 18.31 -3.47 -15.68
N ARG A 404 18.35 -3.15 -16.98
CA ARG A 404 17.93 -4.02 -18.09
C ARG A 404 16.61 -4.74 -17.84
N LEU A 405 15.64 -4.04 -17.24
CA LEU A 405 14.29 -4.54 -16.88
C LEU A 405 13.40 -4.81 -18.12
N GLY A 406 14.00 -5.02 -19.28
CA GLY A 406 13.34 -5.04 -20.57
C GLY A 406 12.94 -3.63 -21.05
N ASN A 407 12.09 -3.62 -22.08
CA ASN A 407 11.51 -2.39 -22.57
C ASN A 407 10.47 -1.89 -21.56
N ALA A 408 10.57 -0.62 -21.16
CA ALA A 408 9.49 0.03 -20.43
C ALA A 408 8.20 -0.11 -21.25
N ILE A 409 7.16 -0.65 -20.61
CA ILE A 409 5.85 -0.80 -21.21
C ILE A 409 5.10 0.53 -21.13
N GLY A 410 5.37 1.39 -20.15
CA GLY A 410 4.73 2.70 -20.03
C GLY A 410 5.50 3.64 -19.10
N CYS A 411 5.05 4.88 -19.06
CA CYS A 411 5.59 5.93 -18.21
C CYS A 411 4.46 6.80 -17.66
N ASP A 412 4.41 6.97 -16.34
CA ASP A 412 3.54 7.93 -15.68
C ASP A 412 4.36 9.13 -15.23
N MET A 413 3.94 10.34 -15.61
CA MET A 413 4.52 11.57 -15.09
C MET A 413 3.53 12.28 -14.19
N GLN A 414 3.95 12.48 -12.95
CA GLN A 414 3.23 13.17 -11.91
C GLN A 414 3.96 14.49 -11.58
N ALA A 415 3.31 15.39 -10.85
CA ALA A 415 3.96 16.61 -10.38
C ALA A 415 5.16 16.32 -9.46
N THR A 416 5.07 15.21 -8.72
CA THR A 416 6.07 14.77 -7.74
C THR A 416 7.16 13.91 -8.35
N GLY A 417 7.09 13.53 -9.63
CA GLY A 417 8.08 12.63 -10.19
C GLY A 417 7.68 11.92 -11.47
N MET A 418 8.51 10.97 -11.86
CA MET A 418 8.32 10.14 -13.05
C MET A 418 8.45 8.67 -12.66
N THR A 419 7.52 7.83 -13.13
CA THR A 419 7.52 6.38 -12.90
C THR A 419 7.55 5.65 -14.23
N LEU A 420 8.57 4.82 -14.43
CA LEU A 420 8.67 3.87 -15.53
C LEU A 420 8.08 2.54 -15.10
N HIS A 421 7.20 1.99 -15.94
CA HIS A 421 6.53 0.72 -15.70
C HIS A 421 7.15 -0.33 -16.60
N TYR A 422 7.51 -1.46 -16.01
CA TYR A 422 7.96 -2.66 -16.70
C TYR A 422 7.06 -3.82 -16.29
N SER A 423 6.80 -4.74 -17.21
CA SER A 423 6.08 -5.98 -16.92
C SER A 423 6.86 -7.08 -17.59
N ILE A 424 7.53 -7.90 -16.77
CA ILE A 424 8.26 -9.06 -17.22
C ILE A 424 7.38 -10.28 -16.94
N PRO A 425 6.95 -11.00 -17.98
CA PRO A 425 6.20 -12.22 -17.78
C PRO A 425 7.11 -13.34 -17.26
N LEU A 426 6.70 -14.00 -16.20
CA LEU A 426 7.38 -15.16 -15.62
C LEU A 426 6.50 -16.40 -15.76
N ARG A 427 6.44 -16.95 -16.98
CA ARG A 427 5.56 -18.06 -17.36
C ARG A 427 4.12 -17.77 -16.99
N GLU A 428 3.57 -18.44 -15.98
CA GLU A 428 2.20 -18.25 -15.55
C GLU A 428 2.00 -16.92 -14.80
N HIS A 429 3.07 -16.21 -14.46
CA HIS A 429 3.05 -15.08 -13.53
C HIS A 429 3.60 -13.81 -14.17
N GLY A 430 3.58 -12.72 -13.43
CA GLY A 430 4.18 -11.46 -13.87
C GLY A 430 4.98 -10.80 -12.76
N VAL A 431 6.13 -10.23 -13.12
CA VAL A 431 6.80 -9.22 -12.30
C VAL A 431 6.53 -7.87 -12.90
N GLN A 432 6.05 -6.96 -12.08
CA GLN A 432 5.94 -5.55 -12.41
C GLN A 432 7.08 -4.81 -11.71
N TYR A 433 7.76 -3.97 -12.48
CA TYR A 433 8.72 -3.03 -11.93
C TYR A 433 8.17 -1.62 -12.08
N HIS A 434 8.29 -0.84 -11.02
CA HIS A 434 7.95 0.58 -10.97
C HIS A 434 9.20 1.34 -10.57
N LEU A 435 9.96 1.81 -11.57
CA LEU A 435 11.15 2.60 -11.31
C LEU A 435 10.75 4.07 -11.32
N SER A 436 10.78 4.69 -10.16
CA SER A 436 10.31 6.06 -9.96
C SER A 436 11.41 6.97 -9.44
N SER A 437 11.36 8.23 -9.85
CA SER A 437 12.19 9.32 -9.35
C SER A 437 11.29 10.42 -8.81
N GLU A 438 11.58 10.94 -7.64
CA GLU A 438 10.89 12.11 -7.10
C GLU A 438 11.54 13.41 -7.59
N THR A 439 10.73 14.42 -7.90
CA THR A 439 11.22 15.72 -8.38
C THR A 439 12.07 16.37 -7.29
N GLY A 440 13.30 16.78 -7.66
CA GLY A 440 14.26 17.37 -6.72
C GLY A 440 14.92 16.38 -5.76
N SER A 441 14.67 15.07 -5.91
CA SER A 441 15.31 14.02 -5.14
C SER A 441 16.39 13.33 -5.97
N ASP A 442 17.57 13.15 -5.37
CA ASP A 442 18.63 12.30 -5.93
C ASP A 442 18.41 10.80 -5.63
N LYS A 443 17.22 10.43 -5.14
CA LYS A 443 16.87 9.05 -4.82
C LYS A 443 15.92 8.49 -5.87
N LEU A 444 16.15 7.23 -6.22
CA LEU A 444 15.18 6.46 -6.97
C LEU A 444 14.45 5.48 -6.06
N LYS A 445 13.20 5.23 -6.39
CA LYS A 445 12.37 4.20 -5.77
C LYS A 445 12.09 3.12 -6.81
N LEU A 446 12.60 1.91 -6.59
CA LEU A 446 12.23 0.74 -7.40
C LEU A 446 11.20 -0.09 -6.64
N GLY A 447 9.95 0.00 -7.04
CA GLY A 447 8.91 -0.95 -6.67
C GLY A 447 9.05 -2.23 -7.50
N VAL A 448 9.01 -3.38 -6.85
CA VAL A 448 8.98 -4.70 -7.49
C VAL A 448 7.76 -5.42 -6.98
N ARG A 449 6.89 -5.89 -7.89
CA ARG A 449 5.68 -6.61 -7.54
C ARG A 449 5.59 -7.89 -8.34
N PHE A 450 5.72 -9.01 -7.64
CA PHE A 450 5.40 -10.32 -8.17
C PHE A 450 3.89 -10.52 -8.04
N SER A 451 3.26 -10.98 -9.11
CA SER A 451 1.81 -11.17 -9.19
C SER A 451 1.49 -12.55 -9.77
N GLY A 452 0.47 -13.20 -9.21
CA GLY A 452 0.02 -14.54 -9.59
C GLY A 452 -0.38 -15.37 -8.35
N GLY A 453 -0.83 -16.61 -8.56
CA GLY A 453 -1.17 -17.51 -7.46
C GLY A 453 0.02 -17.85 -6.56
N ASN A 454 -0.17 -17.89 -5.23
CA ASN A 454 0.85 -18.36 -4.25
C ASN A 454 1.00 -19.89 -4.25
N GLU A 455 1.17 -20.50 -5.42
CA GLU A 455 1.32 -21.94 -5.53
C GLU A 455 2.61 -22.40 -4.84
N ASN A 456 2.51 -23.45 -4.02
CA ASN A 456 3.63 -24.05 -3.30
C ASN A 456 4.38 -23.09 -2.33
N GLY A 457 3.70 -22.06 -1.80
CA GLY A 457 4.30 -21.14 -0.81
C GLY A 457 5.42 -20.27 -1.38
N ARG A 458 5.40 -20.03 -2.69
CA ARG A 458 6.44 -19.28 -3.41
C ARG A 458 6.59 -17.83 -2.95
N TRP A 459 5.50 -17.16 -2.58
CA TRP A 459 5.54 -15.77 -2.15
C TRP A 459 6.18 -15.68 -0.78
N ASP A 460 5.97 -16.70 0.06
CA ASP A 460 6.65 -16.85 1.34
C ASP A 460 8.16 -17.03 1.15
N LEU A 461 8.61 -17.73 0.11
CA LEU A 461 10.03 -17.89 -0.20
C LEU A 461 10.68 -16.60 -0.72
N ILE A 462 10.01 -15.91 -1.65
CA ILE A 462 10.49 -14.63 -2.17
C ILE A 462 10.52 -13.60 -1.03
N ALA A 463 9.52 -13.61 -0.15
CA ALA A 463 9.47 -12.85 1.10
C ALA A 463 10.69 -13.10 1.99
N LEU A 464 10.97 -14.36 2.31
CA LEU A 464 12.12 -14.73 3.13
C LEU A 464 13.43 -14.24 2.52
N PHE A 465 13.62 -14.46 1.20
CA PHE A 465 14.81 -14.00 0.50
C PHE A 465 14.98 -12.47 0.55
N MET A 466 13.90 -11.72 0.48
CA MET A 466 13.96 -10.25 0.53
C MET A 466 14.18 -9.72 1.95
N VAL A 467 13.61 -10.38 2.96
CA VAL A 467 13.91 -10.11 4.37
C VAL A 467 15.40 -10.35 4.63
N GLU A 468 15.96 -11.43 4.08
CA GLU A 468 17.39 -11.74 4.17
C GLU A 468 18.26 -10.61 3.55
N LEU A 469 17.91 -10.13 2.36
CA LEU A 469 18.59 -9.00 1.73
C LEU A 469 18.55 -7.71 2.57
N LYS A 470 17.44 -7.45 3.26
CA LYS A 470 17.30 -6.32 4.19
C LYS A 470 18.20 -6.50 5.42
N VAL A 471 18.20 -7.68 6.04
CA VAL A 471 18.99 -7.98 7.25
C VAL A 471 20.49 -7.84 6.97
N PHE A 472 20.95 -8.24 5.79
CA PHE A 472 22.35 -8.07 5.41
C PHE A 472 22.74 -6.64 5.01
N GLY A 473 21.83 -5.66 5.18
CA GLY A 473 22.12 -4.24 5.04
C GLY A 473 22.49 -3.81 3.63
N LYS A 474 22.21 -4.65 2.61
CA LYS A 474 22.57 -4.33 1.22
C LYS A 474 21.67 -3.26 0.61
N PHE A 475 20.40 -3.17 1.06
CA PHE A 475 19.42 -2.21 0.57
C PHE A 475 18.47 -1.73 1.68
N ASP A 476 18.03 -0.48 1.60
CA ASP A 476 16.94 0.05 2.42
C ASP A 476 15.58 -0.38 1.81
N ILE A 477 15.03 -1.48 2.31
CA ILE A 477 13.70 -1.98 1.94
C ILE A 477 12.68 -1.45 2.96
N ARG A 478 11.84 -0.49 2.54
CA ARG A 478 10.86 0.17 3.42
C ARG A 478 9.46 -0.39 3.31
N ASP A 479 8.99 -0.61 2.09
CA ASP A 479 7.63 -1.09 1.84
C ASP A 479 7.69 -2.58 1.50
N PHE A 480 6.98 -3.39 2.28
CA PHE A 480 6.87 -4.83 2.09
C PHE A 480 5.40 -5.24 2.21
N ASP A 481 4.87 -5.87 1.17
CA ASP A 481 3.49 -6.35 1.11
C ASP A 481 3.48 -7.81 0.63
N ILE A 482 2.89 -8.71 1.41
CA ILE A 482 2.60 -10.09 0.97
C ILE A 482 1.10 -10.29 1.08
N ASN A 483 0.51 -10.81 0.00
CA ASN A 483 -0.85 -11.31 0.04
C ASN A 483 -1.00 -12.57 -0.84
N THR A 484 -2.22 -13.11 -0.88
CA THR A 484 -2.51 -14.33 -1.66
C THR A 484 -2.29 -14.17 -3.16
N LYS A 485 -2.26 -12.94 -3.67
CA LYS A 485 -2.15 -12.60 -5.09
C LYS A 485 -0.75 -12.16 -5.52
N GLY A 486 0.20 -12.05 -4.59
CA GLY A 486 1.54 -11.60 -4.91
C GLY A 486 2.37 -11.14 -3.73
N VAL A 487 3.58 -10.69 -4.06
CA VAL A 487 4.50 -10.08 -3.10
C VAL A 487 5.19 -8.86 -3.69
N GLY A 488 5.24 -7.78 -2.90
CA GLY A 488 5.71 -6.46 -3.30
C GLY A 488 6.80 -5.91 -2.37
N TYR A 489 7.78 -5.23 -2.96
CA TYR A 489 8.90 -4.59 -2.27
C TYR A 489 9.20 -3.24 -2.88
N THR A 490 9.71 -2.33 -2.05
CA THR A 490 10.28 -1.08 -2.53
C THR A 490 11.74 -0.97 -2.09
N PHE A 491 12.63 -0.76 -3.06
CA PHE A 491 14.02 -0.40 -2.86
C PHE A 491 14.22 1.10 -3.03
N TYR A 492 14.98 1.73 -2.14
CA TYR A 492 15.52 3.08 -2.35
C TYR A 492 16.96 2.94 -2.86
N LEU A 493 17.22 3.55 -4.02
CA LEU A 493 18.49 3.48 -4.72
C LEU A 493 19.15 4.85 -4.66
N ASP A 494 20.25 4.92 -3.92
CA ASP A 494 20.94 6.17 -3.59
C ASP A 494 22.35 6.20 -4.23
N ARG A 495 22.90 5.05 -4.65
CA ARG A 495 24.26 4.92 -5.17
C ARG A 495 24.31 4.22 -6.53
N LYS A 496 25.30 4.59 -7.33
CA LYS A 496 25.54 4.00 -8.67
C LYS A 496 25.80 2.50 -8.64
N ASP A 497 26.37 1.99 -7.55
CA ASP A 497 26.70 0.57 -7.38
C ASP A 497 25.48 -0.27 -7.00
N ASP A 498 24.45 0.37 -6.44
CA ASP A 498 23.19 -0.28 -6.07
C ASP A 498 22.54 -0.92 -7.33
N PHE A 499 22.68 -0.31 -8.51
CA PHE A 499 22.08 -0.82 -9.75
C PHE A 499 22.63 -2.19 -10.19
N ILE A 500 23.94 -2.43 -10.06
CA ILE A 500 24.57 -3.68 -10.53
C ILE A 500 24.17 -4.82 -9.60
N ILE A 501 24.27 -4.57 -8.29
CA ILE A 501 23.90 -5.55 -7.27
C ILE A 501 22.41 -5.86 -7.39
N LEU A 502 21.56 -4.85 -7.57
CA LEU A 502 20.13 -5.01 -7.70
C LEU A 502 19.75 -5.76 -8.98
N GLU A 503 20.33 -5.43 -10.13
CA GLU A 503 20.09 -6.17 -11.37
C GLU A 503 20.40 -7.67 -11.19
N SER A 504 21.54 -8.01 -10.58
CA SER A 504 21.92 -9.39 -10.30
C SER A 504 20.91 -10.08 -9.38
N ILE A 505 20.45 -9.39 -8.33
CA ILE A 505 19.43 -9.91 -7.41
C ILE A 505 18.11 -10.14 -8.13
N LEU A 506 17.65 -9.18 -8.93
CA LEU A 506 16.38 -9.29 -9.63
C LEU A 506 16.38 -10.46 -10.61
N ARG A 507 17.48 -10.66 -11.35
CA ARG A 507 17.64 -11.83 -12.23
C ARG A 507 17.63 -13.15 -11.47
N GLU A 508 18.30 -13.22 -10.32
CA GLU A 508 18.27 -14.41 -9.47
C GLU A 508 16.86 -14.68 -8.93
N VAL A 509 16.12 -13.64 -8.54
CA VAL A 509 14.75 -13.77 -8.05
C VAL A 509 13.80 -14.18 -9.16
N GLU A 510 13.94 -13.65 -10.37
CA GLU A 510 13.20 -14.07 -11.56
C GLU A 510 13.49 -15.53 -11.92
N SER A 511 14.77 -15.93 -11.89
CA SER A 511 15.22 -17.30 -12.12
C SER A 511 14.67 -18.27 -11.06
N ALA A 512 14.77 -17.90 -9.78
CA ALA A 512 14.23 -18.68 -8.67
C ALA A 512 12.70 -18.79 -8.77
N SER A 513 12.01 -17.69 -9.07
CA SER A 513 10.56 -17.66 -9.29
C SER A 513 10.13 -18.62 -10.39
N THR A 514 10.88 -18.66 -11.48
CA THR A 514 10.62 -19.54 -12.63
C THR A 514 10.91 -21.00 -12.27
N THR A 515 12.01 -21.26 -11.57
CA THR A 515 12.43 -22.61 -11.14
C THR A 515 11.46 -23.21 -10.13
N ILE A 516 11.03 -22.44 -9.13
CA ILE A 516 10.03 -22.85 -8.13
C ILE A 516 8.71 -23.23 -8.81
N ALA A 517 8.24 -22.40 -9.75
CA ALA A 517 7.03 -22.69 -10.53
C ALA A 517 7.17 -23.95 -11.43
N SER A 518 8.40 -24.28 -11.85
CA SER A 518 8.66 -25.41 -12.76
C SER A 518 8.69 -26.77 -12.07
N TYR A 519 9.30 -26.80 -10.89
CA TYR A 519 9.82 -28.03 -10.31
C TYR A 519 9.36 -28.25 -8.86
N GLY A 520 8.69 -27.26 -8.27
CA GLY A 520 8.42 -27.24 -6.84
C GLY A 520 9.70 -26.99 -6.03
N TYR A 521 9.52 -26.45 -4.82
CA TYR A 521 10.62 -26.09 -3.93
C TYR A 521 11.57 -27.27 -3.61
N HIS A 522 11.02 -28.47 -3.42
CA HIS A 522 11.77 -29.67 -3.09
C HIS A 522 12.80 -30.06 -4.15
N LYS A 523 12.48 -29.87 -5.44
CA LYS A 523 13.41 -30.21 -6.51
C LYS A 523 14.48 -29.14 -6.72
N MET A 524 14.16 -27.85 -6.56
CA MET A 524 15.17 -26.77 -6.57
C MET A 524 16.19 -26.95 -5.44
N ILE A 525 15.71 -27.27 -4.22
CA ILE A 525 16.59 -27.62 -3.11
C ILE A 525 17.31 -28.92 -3.39
N SER A 526 16.64 -29.97 -3.87
CA SER A 526 17.29 -31.26 -4.18
C SER A 526 18.35 -31.15 -5.28
N GLU A 527 18.22 -30.23 -6.25
CA GLU A 527 19.21 -29.99 -7.29
C GLU A 527 20.37 -29.16 -6.76
N LYS A 528 20.11 -28.11 -5.96
CA LYS A 528 21.18 -27.35 -5.28
C LYS A 528 21.93 -28.23 -4.28
N VAL A 529 21.21 -28.97 -3.43
CA VAL A 529 21.75 -29.94 -2.47
C VAL A 529 22.43 -31.10 -3.19
N GLY A 530 21.85 -31.64 -4.27
CA GLY A 530 22.44 -32.75 -5.03
C GLY A 530 23.68 -32.36 -5.84
N ASN A 531 23.78 -31.11 -6.30
CA ASN A 531 25.01 -30.57 -6.88
C ASN A 531 26.09 -30.37 -5.82
N VAL A 532 25.70 -29.88 -4.64
CA VAL A 532 26.60 -29.77 -3.49
C VAL A 532 27.02 -31.17 -3.01
N GLU A 533 26.13 -32.15 -2.94
CA GLU A 533 26.42 -33.54 -2.56
C GLU A 533 27.36 -34.24 -3.57
N LYS A 534 27.29 -33.89 -4.87
CA LYS A 534 28.25 -34.35 -5.89
C LYS A 534 29.63 -33.72 -5.73
N GLU A 535 29.69 -32.45 -5.31
CA GLU A 535 30.96 -31.76 -5.02
C GLU A 535 31.56 -32.18 -3.67
N LEU A 536 30.73 -32.62 -2.72
CA LEU A 536 31.11 -33.04 -1.37
C LEU A 536 31.42 -34.54 -1.24
N LYS A 537 31.30 -35.33 -2.32
CA LYS A 537 31.44 -36.78 -2.30
C LYS A 537 32.79 -37.39 -1.88
N PRO A 538 33.90 -36.64 -1.65
CA PRO A 538 35.05 -37.20 -0.95
C PRO A 538 35.13 -36.84 0.54
N ILE A 539 34.15 -36.14 1.12
CA ILE A 539 34.24 -35.64 2.51
C ILE A 539 33.55 -36.63 3.46
N GLU A 540 34.34 -37.46 4.13
CA GLU A 540 33.88 -38.48 5.09
C GLU A 540 33.35 -37.90 6.43
N ASP A 541 33.54 -36.60 6.69
CA ASP A 541 33.08 -35.95 7.93
C ASP A 541 31.87 -35.02 7.67
N PRO A 542 30.67 -35.37 8.18
CA PRO A 542 29.46 -34.53 8.10
C PRO A 542 29.64 -33.10 8.62
N ARG A 543 30.62 -32.84 9.50
CA ARG A 543 30.90 -31.51 10.05
C ARG A 543 31.56 -30.58 9.03
N LEU A 544 32.39 -31.13 8.15
CA LEU A 544 33.02 -30.39 7.06
C LEU A 544 32.00 -30.11 5.96
N ILE A 545 31.05 -31.01 5.72
CA ILE A 545 29.91 -30.78 4.81
C ILE A 545 29.10 -29.56 5.24
N VAL A 546 28.76 -29.42 6.52
CA VAL A 546 28.01 -28.26 7.05
C VAL A 546 28.83 -26.98 6.93
N GLU A 547 30.11 -26.98 7.31
CA GLU A 547 30.99 -25.80 7.17
C GLU A 547 31.20 -25.39 5.71
N GLN A 548 31.34 -26.35 4.80
CA GLN A 548 31.52 -26.07 3.37
C GLN A 548 30.21 -25.62 2.72
N PHE A 549 29.06 -26.14 3.16
CA PHE A 549 27.73 -25.69 2.74
C PHE A 549 27.47 -24.24 3.20
N GLU A 550 27.78 -23.91 4.46
CA GLU A 550 27.73 -22.54 5.00
C GLU A 550 28.68 -21.61 4.24
N LYS A 551 29.89 -22.09 3.90
CA LYS A 551 30.91 -21.31 3.18
C LYS A 551 30.60 -21.11 1.70
N ASN A 552 30.01 -22.10 1.02
CA ASN A 552 29.69 -22.05 -0.41
C ASN A 552 28.33 -21.40 -0.69
N CYS A 553 27.35 -21.57 0.21
CA CYS A 553 26.04 -20.94 0.07
C CYS A 553 25.97 -19.56 0.72
N GLY A 554 26.89 -19.21 1.62
CA GLY A 554 26.90 -17.91 2.29
C GLY A 554 25.68 -17.69 3.22
N VAL A 555 25.00 -18.76 3.64
CA VAL A 555 23.77 -18.71 4.44
C VAL A 555 24.01 -19.36 5.80
N ASN A 556 23.62 -18.65 6.86
CA ASN A 556 23.52 -19.17 8.22
C ASN A 556 22.17 -19.89 8.35
N VAL A 557 22.17 -21.23 8.34
CA VAL A 557 20.97 -22.07 8.29
C VAL A 557 20.32 -22.14 9.68
N MET A 558 19.70 -21.05 10.12
CA MET A 558 18.79 -21.06 11.26
C MET A 558 17.68 -20.03 11.07
N MET A 559 16.64 -20.38 10.32
CA MET A 559 15.31 -19.83 10.56
C MET A 559 14.21 -20.85 10.26
N ARG A 560 13.27 -20.95 11.21
CA ARG A 560 12.15 -21.88 11.24
C ARG A 560 11.20 -21.64 10.07
N SER A 561 11.16 -22.59 9.15
CA SER A 561 10.01 -22.83 8.29
C SER A 561 9.47 -24.21 8.62
N ARG A 562 8.14 -24.37 8.66
CA ARG A 562 7.45 -25.67 8.84
C ARG A 562 7.93 -26.72 7.82
N ILE A 563 8.43 -26.25 6.67
CA ILE A 563 9.00 -27.06 5.58
C ILE A 563 10.46 -27.45 5.87
N VAL A 564 11.26 -26.59 6.53
CA VAL A 564 12.60 -26.95 7.06
C VAL A 564 12.46 -27.99 8.16
N GLU A 565 11.41 -27.89 8.98
CA GLU A 565 11.08 -28.86 10.02
C GLU A 565 10.70 -30.24 9.42
N GLU A 566 9.94 -30.26 8.31
CA GLU A 566 9.60 -31.49 7.59
C GLU A 566 10.79 -32.07 6.79
N ALA A 567 11.64 -31.24 6.20
CA ALA A 567 12.87 -31.67 5.55
C ALA A 567 13.89 -32.23 6.55
N LEU A 568 14.04 -31.57 7.71
CA LEU A 568 14.84 -32.06 8.82
C LEU A 568 14.25 -33.37 9.35
N LYS A 569 12.93 -33.49 9.53
CA LYS A 569 12.29 -34.77 9.91
C LYS A 569 12.60 -35.89 8.91
N SER A 570 12.53 -35.63 7.60
CA SER A 570 12.88 -36.63 6.58
C SER A 570 14.36 -37.02 6.59
N LEU A 571 15.27 -36.08 6.91
CA LEU A 571 16.70 -36.35 7.09
C LEU A 571 16.97 -37.11 8.39
N VAL A 572 16.28 -36.77 9.49
CA VAL A 572 16.32 -37.47 10.79
C VAL A 572 15.88 -38.92 10.65
N GLU A 573 14.86 -39.19 9.83
CA GLU A 573 14.38 -40.55 9.53
C GLU A 573 15.39 -41.38 8.73
N LYS A 574 16.29 -40.74 7.96
CA LYS A 574 17.28 -41.41 7.11
C LYS A 574 18.64 -41.60 7.78
N ASP A 575 19.05 -40.66 8.64
CA ASP A 575 20.30 -40.76 9.39
C ASP A 575 20.20 -40.05 10.76
N PRO A 576 19.84 -40.79 11.83
CA PRO A 576 19.72 -40.24 13.18
C PRO A 576 21.04 -39.66 13.74
N SER A 577 22.20 -40.11 13.24
CA SER A 577 23.51 -39.67 13.73
C SER A 577 23.85 -38.23 13.34
N PHE A 578 23.24 -37.73 12.26
CA PHE A 578 23.33 -36.34 11.81
C PHE A 578 22.78 -35.35 12.86
N VAL A 579 21.67 -35.70 13.51
CA VAL A 579 21.01 -34.86 14.53
C VAL A 579 21.89 -34.72 15.77
N GLU A 580 22.51 -35.81 16.21
CA GLU A 580 23.39 -35.80 17.36
C GLU A 580 24.65 -34.96 17.10
N ALA A 581 25.24 -35.08 15.90
CA ALA A 581 26.38 -34.27 15.49
C ALA A 581 26.03 -32.77 15.36
N PHE A 582 24.86 -32.46 14.78
CA PHE A 582 24.35 -31.10 14.60
C PHE A 582 24.05 -30.43 15.95
N LEU A 583 23.28 -31.08 16.81
CA LEU A 583 22.95 -30.56 18.14
C LEU A 583 24.19 -30.38 19.02
N LYS A 584 25.16 -31.31 18.94
CA LYS A 584 26.41 -31.22 19.68
C LYS A 584 27.27 -30.03 19.23
N LYS A 585 27.28 -29.69 17.94
CA LYS A 585 28.03 -28.54 17.42
C LYS A 585 27.32 -27.20 17.70
N CYS A 586 25.99 -27.17 17.66
CA CYS A 586 25.21 -26.00 18.12
C CYS A 586 25.41 -25.74 19.63
N TRP A 587 25.51 -26.80 20.44
CA TRP A 587 25.77 -26.71 21.88
C TRP A 587 27.20 -26.23 22.18
N GLN A 588 28.20 -26.73 21.44
CA GLN A 588 29.61 -26.39 21.64
C GLN A 588 29.97 -24.96 21.18
N THR A 589 29.24 -24.39 20.22
CA THR A 589 29.50 -23.04 19.71
C THR A 589 28.79 -21.94 20.48
N GLY A 590 27.97 -22.28 21.48
CA GLY A 590 27.19 -21.31 22.27
C GLY A 590 26.12 -20.56 21.46
N LYS A 591 25.83 -20.99 20.22
CA LYS A 591 24.89 -20.33 19.30
C LYS A 591 23.47 -20.89 19.37
N LEU A 592 23.08 -21.41 20.54
CA LEU A 592 21.79 -22.03 20.76
C LEU A 592 20.88 -21.07 21.53
N ASP A 593 20.47 -20.00 20.86
CA ASP A 593 19.49 -19.06 21.37
C ASP A 593 18.07 -19.61 21.11
N PHE A 594 17.52 -20.32 22.10
CA PHE A 594 16.08 -20.60 22.15
C PHE A 594 15.37 -19.45 22.89
N PHE A 595 14.82 -18.49 22.14
CA PHE A 595 13.97 -17.45 22.72
C PHE A 595 12.48 -17.78 22.52
N TYR A 596 11.71 -17.76 23.60
CA TYR A 596 10.25 -17.88 23.58
C TYR A 596 9.57 -16.51 23.59
N ASN A 597 8.57 -16.38 22.73
CA ASN A 597 7.76 -15.19 22.41
C ASN A 597 7.08 -14.54 23.63
N VAL A 598 7.66 -13.45 24.12
CA VAL A 598 7.02 -12.50 25.04
C VAL A 598 7.40 -11.09 24.59
N GLN A 599 6.42 -10.23 24.36
CA GLN A 599 6.66 -8.80 24.09
C GLN A 599 5.91 -7.97 25.13
N LEU A 600 6.55 -6.95 25.68
CA LEU A 600 5.97 -5.97 26.58
C LEU A 600 5.62 -4.70 25.78
N PRO A 601 4.34 -4.33 25.61
CA PRO A 601 3.97 -3.10 24.91
C PRO A 601 4.11 -1.90 25.86
N GLU A 602 4.84 -0.86 25.43
CA GLU A 602 4.96 0.40 26.18
C GLU A 602 3.89 1.44 25.77
N GLN A 603 3.04 1.16 24.77
CA GLN A 603 2.27 2.20 24.06
C GLN A 603 0.74 2.12 24.09
N LEU A 604 0.13 1.25 24.88
CA LEU A 604 -1.32 1.28 25.09
C LEU A 604 -1.62 1.94 26.44
N LEU A 605 -1.90 3.26 26.40
CA LEU A 605 -2.73 4.06 27.33
C LEU A 605 -2.28 5.53 27.29
N LYS A 606 -2.58 6.22 26.19
CA LYS A 606 -2.71 7.70 26.17
C LYS A 606 -4.20 8.03 26.07
N GLY A 607 -4.91 7.94 27.17
CA GLY A 607 -6.32 8.30 27.23
C GLY A 607 -7.00 7.85 28.51
N GLY A 608 -7.10 8.78 29.48
CA GLY A 608 -7.88 8.62 30.71
C GLY A 608 -7.04 8.73 31.98
N HIS A 609 -6.86 9.95 32.48
CA HIS A 609 -6.33 10.18 33.83
C HIS A 609 -7.49 10.39 34.80
N SER A 610 -7.65 9.48 35.75
CA SER A 610 -8.35 9.72 37.02
C SER A 610 -7.29 9.67 38.13
N GLU A 611 -7.33 10.61 39.07
CA GLU A 611 -6.35 10.73 40.16
C GLU A 611 -6.41 9.58 41.19
N ASN A 612 -7.30 8.60 40.99
CA ASN A 612 -7.50 7.44 41.85
C ASN A 612 -7.18 6.09 41.16
N ALA A 613 -6.49 6.07 40.03
CA ALA A 613 -6.16 4.82 39.35
C ALA A 613 -5.15 3.98 40.17
N SER A 614 -5.34 2.66 40.22
CA SER A 614 -4.37 1.70 40.81
C SER A 614 -3.45 1.12 39.73
N THR A 615 -2.22 0.73 40.11
CA THR A 615 -1.35 -0.07 39.21
C THR A 615 -1.87 -1.50 39.12
N THR A 616 -2.18 -1.96 37.91
CA THR A 616 -2.80 -3.27 37.62
C THR A 616 -1.91 -4.10 36.72
N TYR A 617 -1.74 -5.38 37.04
CA TYR A 617 -1.05 -6.37 36.21
C TYR A 617 -2.09 -7.34 35.64
N ALA A 618 -2.13 -7.50 34.32
CA ALA A 618 -3.01 -8.46 33.65
C ALA A 618 -2.18 -9.37 32.75
N LEU A 619 -2.19 -10.67 33.02
CA LEU A 619 -1.61 -11.67 32.13
C LEU A 619 -2.71 -12.19 31.21
N GLN A 620 -2.62 -11.89 29.92
CA GLN A 620 -3.63 -12.21 28.93
C GLN A 620 -3.08 -13.18 27.88
N LEU A 621 -3.81 -14.27 27.67
CA LEU A 621 -3.57 -15.17 26.54
C LEU A 621 -4.32 -14.63 25.32
N LEU A 622 -3.64 -14.46 24.19
CA LEU A 622 -4.25 -13.88 22.98
C LEU A 622 -5.16 -14.92 22.31
N LYS A 623 -6.46 -14.62 22.22
CA LYS A 623 -7.47 -15.45 21.52
C LYS A 623 -7.29 -15.42 20.00
N SER A 624 -7.99 -16.33 19.30
CA SER A 624 -8.04 -16.43 17.82
C SER A 624 -8.48 -15.15 17.10
N GLU A 625 -9.10 -14.21 17.82
CA GLU A 625 -9.53 -12.91 17.30
C GLU A 625 -8.34 -11.97 17.01
N TYR A 626 -7.11 -12.33 17.44
CA TYR A 626 -5.86 -11.64 17.14
C TYR A 626 -5.00 -12.46 16.16
N GLU A 627 -5.58 -12.86 15.02
CA GLU A 627 -4.92 -13.74 14.03
C GLU A 627 -3.54 -13.23 13.60
N ASP A 628 -3.38 -11.92 13.41
CA ASP A 628 -2.11 -11.35 12.93
C ASP A 628 -0.99 -11.49 13.96
N MET A 629 -1.30 -11.38 15.26
CA MET A 629 -0.33 -11.58 16.34
C MET A 629 -0.04 -13.06 16.60
N GLN A 630 -1.02 -13.94 16.40
CA GLN A 630 -0.82 -15.40 16.46
C GLN A 630 -0.02 -15.92 15.26
N ARG A 631 -0.16 -15.32 14.08
CA ARG A 631 0.61 -15.66 12.86
C ARG A 631 2.11 -15.40 13.01
N ILE A 632 2.51 -14.42 13.83
CA ILE A 632 3.91 -14.20 14.21
C ILE A 632 4.33 -14.98 15.47
N GLY A 633 3.46 -15.84 16.00
CA GLY A 633 3.76 -16.74 17.12
C GLY A 633 3.59 -16.14 18.52
N LEU A 634 3.04 -14.93 18.67
CA LEU A 634 2.79 -14.32 19.98
C LEU A 634 1.56 -14.97 20.64
N ARG A 635 1.73 -15.60 21.81
CA ARG A 635 0.66 -16.36 22.48
C ARG A 635 0.32 -15.88 23.89
N LEU A 636 1.24 -15.18 24.55
CA LEU A 636 1.10 -14.68 25.91
C LEU A 636 1.50 -13.20 25.96
N MET A 637 0.65 -12.36 26.54
CA MET A 637 0.88 -10.92 26.71
C MET A 637 0.72 -10.55 28.17
N LEU A 638 1.72 -9.89 28.77
CA LEU A 638 1.57 -9.27 30.09
C LEU A 638 1.33 -7.77 29.89
N VAL A 639 0.16 -7.29 30.29
CA VAL A 639 -0.20 -5.88 30.29
C VAL A 639 0.03 -5.32 31.69
N VAL A 640 0.81 -4.24 31.77
CA VAL A 640 1.08 -3.52 33.01
C VAL A 640 0.50 -2.12 32.88
N ALA A 641 -0.60 -1.84 33.58
CA ALA A 641 -1.20 -0.52 33.63
C ALA A 641 -0.69 0.23 34.86
N LYS A 642 -0.05 1.39 34.66
CA LYS A 642 0.66 2.15 35.69
C LYS A 642 -0.13 3.39 36.09
N ALA A 643 -0.34 3.59 37.39
CA ALA A 643 -1.01 4.79 37.90
C ALA A 643 -0.07 5.93 38.32
N SER A 644 1.16 5.61 38.73
CA SER A 644 2.15 6.60 39.22
C SER A 644 3.58 6.14 38.93
N THR A 645 4.50 7.09 38.73
CA THR A 645 5.93 6.85 38.48
C THR A 645 6.74 6.41 39.69
N LYS A 646 6.18 6.46 40.90
CA LYS A 646 6.90 6.13 42.13
C LYS A 646 6.57 4.71 42.60
N GLU A 647 7.58 3.85 42.47
CA GLU A 647 7.76 2.49 43.00
C GLU A 647 6.75 1.39 42.59
N LEU A 648 7.29 0.34 41.94
CA LEU A 648 6.60 -0.93 41.71
C LEU A 648 6.91 -1.86 42.90
N PRO A 649 5.93 -2.58 43.47
CA PRO A 649 6.17 -3.61 44.48
C PRO A 649 6.91 -4.84 43.92
N ILE A 650 6.91 -5.02 42.59
CA ILE A 650 7.72 -6.01 41.87
C ILE A 650 8.41 -5.29 40.71
N THR A 651 9.75 -5.29 40.68
CA THR A 651 10.49 -4.60 39.62
C THR A 651 10.27 -5.29 38.27
N PHE A 652 10.38 -4.53 37.19
CA PHE A 652 10.29 -5.06 35.82
C PHE A 652 11.28 -6.23 35.62
N ASP A 653 12.44 -6.15 36.27
CA ASP A 653 13.48 -7.16 36.25
C ASP A 653 13.07 -8.46 36.95
N GLN A 654 12.30 -8.38 38.05
CA GLN A 654 11.73 -9.54 38.74
C GLN A 654 10.64 -10.21 37.92
N ILE A 655 9.76 -9.44 37.26
CA ILE A 655 8.72 -9.95 36.36
C ILE A 655 9.36 -10.64 35.16
N SER A 656 10.38 -10.00 34.57
CA SER A 656 11.16 -10.56 33.48
C SER A 656 11.78 -11.90 33.88
N LYS A 657 12.41 -11.99 35.06
CA LYS A 657 12.97 -13.25 35.60
C LYS A 657 11.93 -14.36 35.82
N ILE A 658 10.70 -14.01 36.22
CA ILE A 658 9.61 -14.98 36.37
C ILE A 658 9.14 -15.49 35.01
N LEU A 659 8.95 -14.61 34.02
CA LEU A 659 8.51 -14.98 32.67
C LEU A 659 9.62 -15.69 31.86
N GLN A 660 10.88 -15.39 32.16
CA GLN A 660 12.06 -16.05 31.61
C GLN A 660 12.31 -17.43 32.24
N ASN A 661 11.61 -17.80 33.32
CA ASN A 661 11.76 -19.12 33.93
C ASN A 661 11.03 -20.19 33.07
N PRO A 662 11.76 -21.08 32.37
CA PRO A 662 11.16 -22.01 31.41
C PRO A 662 10.22 -23.01 32.08
N LYS A 663 10.48 -23.32 33.35
CA LYS A 663 9.67 -24.25 34.15
C LYS A 663 8.32 -23.63 34.49
N PHE A 664 8.30 -22.35 34.84
CA PHE A 664 7.07 -21.60 35.12
C PHE A 664 6.21 -21.45 33.86
N THR A 665 6.80 -20.95 32.77
CA THR A 665 6.08 -20.70 31.52
C THR A 665 5.58 -22.00 30.88
N GLY A 666 6.38 -23.07 30.94
CA GLY A 666 5.98 -24.41 30.48
C GLY A 666 4.88 -25.06 31.34
N MET A 667 4.93 -24.90 32.66
CA MET A 667 3.88 -25.39 33.57
C MET A 667 2.56 -24.65 33.37
N PHE A 668 2.61 -23.32 33.26
CA PHE A 668 1.43 -22.47 33.05
C PHE A 668 0.75 -22.82 31.72
N TYR A 669 1.54 -22.97 30.66
CA TYR A 669 1.02 -23.32 29.32
C TYR A 669 0.37 -24.71 29.30
N LYS A 670 1.03 -25.74 29.86
CA LYS A 670 0.49 -27.10 29.88
C LYS A 670 -0.77 -27.23 30.73
N ALA A 671 -0.81 -26.60 31.91
CA ALA A 671 -1.98 -26.61 32.78
C ALA A 671 -3.19 -25.94 32.11
N PHE A 672 -2.94 -24.84 31.38
CA PHE A 672 -3.99 -24.07 30.71
C PHE A 672 -4.48 -24.74 29.42
N GLU A 673 -3.59 -25.30 28.58
CA GLU A 673 -4.00 -26.10 27.41
C GLU A 673 -4.79 -27.34 27.81
N HIS A 674 -4.40 -28.04 28.89
CA HIS A 674 -5.20 -29.15 29.41
C HIS A 674 -6.57 -28.70 29.89
N ALA A 675 -6.67 -27.57 30.61
CA ALA A 675 -7.96 -27.04 31.07
C ALA A 675 -8.87 -26.62 29.90
N LEU A 676 -8.32 -25.96 28.88
CA LEU A 676 -9.06 -25.56 27.66
C LEU A 676 -9.47 -26.76 26.80
N GLY A 677 -8.57 -27.72 26.61
CA GLY A 677 -8.90 -28.96 25.89
C GLY A 677 -9.98 -29.77 26.58
N LEU A 678 -10.00 -29.75 27.92
CA LEU A 678 -11.08 -30.37 28.71
C LEU A 678 -12.41 -29.66 28.49
N LEU A 679 -12.42 -28.32 28.56
CA LEU A 679 -13.60 -27.48 28.33
C LEU A 679 -14.18 -27.66 26.93
N ASP A 680 -13.32 -27.68 25.91
CA ASP A 680 -13.75 -27.90 24.52
C ASP A 680 -14.26 -29.33 24.30
N ALA A 681 -13.65 -30.35 24.92
CA ALA A 681 -14.12 -31.73 24.83
C ALA A 681 -15.49 -31.92 25.51
N ILE A 682 -15.73 -31.23 26.63
CA ILE A 682 -17.04 -31.20 27.32
C ILE A 682 -18.08 -30.51 26.42
N MET A 683 -17.72 -29.39 25.79
CA MET A 683 -18.61 -28.64 24.90
C MET A 683 -18.97 -29.38 23.61
N GLN A 684 -18.00 -30.02 22.96
CA GLN A 684 -18.22 -30.68 21.66
C GLN A 684 -19.04 -31.97 21.76
N ARG A 685 -19.13 -32.59 22.94
CA ARG A 685 -19.77 -33.91 23.10
C ARG A 685 -21.14 -33.88 23.77
N GLY A 686 -21.65 -32.71 24.18
CA GLY A 686 -22.96 -32.57 24.84
C GLY A 686 -23.14 -33.47 26.08
N GLY A 687 -22.03 -33.94 26.67
CA GLY A 687 -22.03 -34.95 27.72
C GLY A 687 -22.02 -34.32 29.10
N LYS A 688 -22.76 -34.91 30.04
CA LYS A 688 -22.73 -34.52 31.45
C LYS A 688 -21.34 -34.78 32.04
N LEU A 689 -20.83 -33.82 32.82
CA LEU A 689 -19.49 -33.84 33.45
C LEU A 689 -19.19 -35.14 34.23
N GLU A 690 -20.24 -35.79 34.73
CA GLU A 690 -20.22 -37.03 35.52
C GLU A 690 -19.56 -38.24 34.82
N HIS A 691 -19.46 -38.24 33.49
CA HIS A 691 -18.80 -39.33 32.75
C HIS A 691 -17.27 -39.17 32.63
N PHE A 692 -16.73 -38.00 32.96
CA PHE A 692 -15.31 -37.68 32.76
C PHE A 692 -14.51 -37.65 34.08
N VAL A 693 -15.13 -37.20 35.18
CA VAL A 693 -14.47 -37.03 36.49
C VAL A 693 -13.82 -38.32 37.04
N PRO A 694 -14.44 -39.52 36.95
CA PRO A 694 -13.82 -40.75 37.45
C PRO A 694 -12.54 -41.16 36.70
N ASN A 695 -12.43 -40.80 35.42
CA ASN A 695 -11.30 -41.16 34.55
C ASN A 695 -10.14 -40.14 34.64
N LEU A 696 -10.41 -38.91 35.06
CA LEU A 696 -9.41 -37.84 35.17
C LEU A 696 -8.69 -37.83 36.52
N ARG A 697 -9.36 -38.26 37.59
CA ARG A 697 -8.80 -38.28 38.95
C ARG A 697 -7.50 -39.09 39.07
N PRO A 698 -7.34 -40.28 38.45
CA PRO A 698 -6.09 -41.04 38.50
C PRO A 698 -4.94 -40.37 37.73
N LEU A 699 -5.22 -39.68 36.62
CA LEU A 699 -4.23 -38.98 35.80
C LEU A 699 -3.62 -37.77 36.53
N LEU A 700 -4.45 -37.02 37.27
CA LEU A 700 -4.01 -35.86 38.04
C LEU A 700 -3.29 -36.22 39.34
N ILE A 701 -3.56 -37.41 39.91
CA ILE A 701 -2.86 -37.94 41.08
C ILE A 701 -1.47 -38.50 40.71
N ALA A 702 -1.29 -38.99 39.48
CA ALA A 702 -0.03 -39.58 39.02
C ALA A 702 1.10 -38.55 38.79
N GLU A 703 0.77 -37.29 38.46
CA GLU A 703 1.74 -36.20 38.34
C GLU A 703 1.88 -35.43 39.66
N LYS A 704 2.87 -35.79 40.47
CA LYS A 704 3.08 -35.26 41.84
C LYS A 704 3.00 -33.74 42.04
N PRO A 705 3.41 -32.84 41.11
CA PRO A 705 3.28 -31.40 41.34
C PRO A 705 1.86 -30.84 41.07
N PHE A 706 0.93 -31.65 40.55
CA PHE A 706 -0.44 -31.21 40.22
C PHE A 706 -1.50 -31.63 41.25
N SER A 707 -1.15 -32.45 42.25
CA SER A 707 -2.16 -33.09 43.10
C SER A 707 -3.06 -32.11 43.86
N ASP A 708 -2.52 -31.11 44.56
CA ASP A 708 -3.38 -30.24 45.38
C ASP A 708 -4.15 -29.17 44.60
N ASN A 709 -3.55 -28.54 43.59
CA ASN A 709 -4.22 -27.52 42.79
C ASN A 709 -5.11 -28.14 41.70
N GLY A 710 -4.71 -29.28 41.13
CA GLY A 710 -5.54 -30.04 40.19
C GLY A 710 -6.81 -30.57 40.85
N LEU A 711 -6.72 -31.04 42.10
CA LEU A 711 -7.90 -31.44 42.88
C LEU A 711 -8.81 -30.23 43.17
N LYS A 712 -8.25 -29.07 43.55
CA LYS A 712 -9.03 -27.84 43.76
C LYS A 712 -9.73 -27.33 42.50
N VAL A 713 -9.10 -27.46 41.33
CA VAL A 713 -9.73 -27.12 40.04
C VAL A 713 -10.86 -28.10 39.71
N LEU A 714 -10.71 -29.39 40.02
CA LEU A 714 -11.80 -30.36 39.86
C LEU A 714 -12.97 -30.08 40.81
N ASP A 715 -12.69 -29.74 42.08
CA ASP A 715 -13.71 -29.37 43.05
C ASP A 715 -14.44 -28.08 42.65
N LEU A 716 -13.70 -27.11 42.08
CA LEU A 716 -14.26 -25.89 41.52
C LEU A 716 -15.18 -26.18 40.31
N LEU A 717 -14.74 -27.03 39.37
CA LEU A 717 -15.59 -27.43 38.24
C LEU A 717 -16.82 -28.22 38.70
N ALA A 718 -16.71 -28.98 39.80
CA ALA A 718 -17.84 -29.66 40.42
C ALA A 718 -18.81 -28.69 41.12
N LYS A 719 -18.33 -27.58 41.70
CA LYS A 719 -19.17 -26.51 42.30
C LYS A 719 -20.12 -25.88 41.28
N TYR A 720 -19.69 -25.76 40.02
CA TYR A 720 -20.50 -25.19 38.93
C TYR A 720 -21.23 -26.23 38.07
N ARG A 721 -21.27 -27.50 38.52
CA ARG A 721 -21.81 -28.66 37.78
C ARG A 721 -23.22 -28.45 37.24
N ASP A 722 -24.10 -27.86 38.04
CA ASP A 722 -25.54 -27.81 37.74
C ASP A 722 -26.01 -26.47 37.14
N ASN A 723 -25.14 -25.45 37.11
CA ASN A 723 -25.48 -24.08 36.69
C ASN A 723 -24.41 -23.47 35.77
N TYR A 724 -24.04 -24.18 34.70
CA TYR A 724 -23.02 -23.70 33.75
C TYR A 724 -23.63 -22.77 32.69
N SER A 725 -23.46 -21.46 32.87
CA SER A 725 -23.77 -20.36 31.94
C SER A 725 -22.50 -19.64 31.45
N ASN A 726 -22.63 -18.77 30.44
CA ASN A 726 -21.51 -17.91 29.99
C ASN A 726 -20.96 -17.01 31.12
N GLU A 727 -21.80 -16.57 32.05
CA GLU A 727 -21.37 -15.79 33.22
C GLU A 727 -20.58 -16.66 34.22
N SER A 728 -21.04 -17.88 34.48
CA SER A 728 -20.30 -18.83 35.34
C SER A 728 -18.94 -19.23 34.73
N ARG A 729 -18.81 -19.20 33.40
CA ARG A 729 -17.54 -19.48 32.70
C ARG A 729 -16.47 -18.46 33.03
N GLU A 730 -16.80 -17.17 33.04
CA GLU A 730 -15.84 -16.11 33.39
C GLU A 730 -15.43 -16.21 34.85
N GLU A 731 -16.37 -16.55 35.74
CA GLU A 731 -16.11 -16.74 37.16
C GLU A 731 -15.22 -17.97 37.43
N ILE A 732 -15.48 -19.09 36.75
CA ILE A 732 -14.63 -20.31 36.81
C ILE A 732 -13.21 -19.99 36.31
N VAL A 733 -13.08 -19.28 35.19
CA VAL A 733 -11.76 -18.89 34.68
C VAL A 733 -11.02 -18.01 35.69
N ARG A 734 -11.72 -17.08 36.34
CA ARG A 734 -11.15 -16.22 37.39
C ARG A 734 -10.67 -17.01 38.61
N GLU A 735 -11.49 -17.95 39.11
CA GLU A 735 -11.15 -18.78 40.27
C GLU A 735 -10.00 -19.77 39.94
N ILE A 736 -9.95 -20.33 38.72
CA ILE A 736 -8.81 -21.16 38.27
C ILE A 736 -7.53 -20.33 38.20
N GLN A 737 -7.58 -19.10 37.69
CA GLN A 737 -6.43 -18.20 37.64
C GLN A 737 -5.89 -17.92 39.05
N GLN A 738 -6.77 -17.69 40.04
CA GLN A 738 -6.36 -17.50 41.43
C GLN A 738 -5.69 -18.74 42.03
N LEU A 739 -6.19 -19.95 41.72
CA LEU A 739 -5.65 -21.22 42.20
C LEU A 739 -4.27 -21.56 41.63
N VAL A 740 -3.96 -21.12 40.40
CA VAL A 740 -2.72 -21.46 39.69
C VAL A 740 -1.59 -20.42 39.90
N LEU A 741 -1.91 -19.21 40.38
CA LEU A 741 -0.91 -18.18 40.66
C LEU A 741 -0.05 -18.49 41.90
N PRO A 742 1.28 -18.24 41.86
CA PRO A 742 2.18 -18.36 43.01
C PRO A 742 1.76 -17.52 44.22
N GLU A 743 2.01 -18.04 45.41
CA GLU A 743 1.61 -17.44 46.70
C GLU A 743 2.13 -16.01 46.90
N ALA A 744 3.31 -15.67 46.36
CA ALA A 744 3.87 -14.31 46.36
C ALA A 744 3.05 -13.30 45.54
N ILE A 745 2.40 -13.76 44.46
CA ILE A 745 1.49 -12.93 43.65
C ILE A 745 0.12 -12.87 44.32
N ARG A 746 -0.33 -13.98 44.91
CA ARG A 746 -1.59 -14.07 45.66
C ARG A 746 -1.61 -13.15 46.88
N ALA A 747 -0.53 -13.11 47.66
CA ALA A 747 -0.37 -12.22 48.81
C ALA A 747 -0.43 -10.72 48.43
N SER A 748 0.04 -10.35 47.24
CA SER A 748 -0.01 -8.97 46.73
C SER A 748 -1.41 -8.57 46.23
N VAL A 749 -2.20 -9.55 45.78
CA VAL A 749 -3.61 -9.37 45.38
C VAL A 749 -4.54 -9.32 46.62
N ASP A 750 -4.34 -10.22 47.58
CA ASP A 750 -5.17 -10.30 48.80
C ASP A 750 -4.92 -9.14 49.78
N ALA A 751 -3.68 -8.65 49.89
CA ALA A 751 -3.34 -7.49 50.73
C ALA A 751 -4.00 -6.18 50.24
N LYS A 752 -4.37 -6.09 48.96
CA LYS A 752 -5.02 -4.90 48.36
C LYS A 752 -6.54 -5.01 48.23
N LEU A 753 -7.10 -6.21 48.19
CA LEU A 753 -8.56 -6.41 48.30
C LEU A 753 -9.08 -6.03 49.70
N SER A 754 -8.25 -6.22 50.73
CA SER A 754 -8.56 -5.81 52.11
C SER A 754 -8.63 -4.29 52.29
N SER A 755 -7.97 -3.49 51.43
CA SER A 755 -8.01 -2.01 51.49
C SER A 755 -9.08 -1.39 50.60
N ILE A 756 -9.92 -2.20 49.96
CA ILE A 756 -11.06 -1.75 49.12
C ILE A 756 -12.40 -2.08 49.83
N ILE A 757 -12.37 -2.89 50.88
CA ILE A 757 -13.54 -3.25 51.72
C ILE A 757 -13.55 -2.48 53.07
N LEU A 758 -12.48 -1.74 53.39
CA LEU A 758 -12.42 -0.67 54.41
C LEU A 758 -12.35 0.67 53.69
#